data_AF-A0A3B9HNG7-F1
#
_entry.id   AF-A0A3B9HNG7-F1
#
_cell.length_a   1.000
_cell.length_b   1.000
_cell.length_c   1.000
_cell.angle_alpha   90.00
_cell.angle_beta   90.00
_cell.angle_gamma   90.00
#
_symmetry.space_group_name_H-M   'P 1'
#
loop_
_entity.id
_entity.type
_entity.pdbx_description
1 polymer ?
#
loop_
_entity_poly.entity_id
_entity_poly.type
_entity_poly.pdbx_seq_one_letter_code
_entity_poly.pdbx_strand_id
1 'polypeptide(L)'
;ADGSRVRGYVLSQRRCLPLTRPMALQIVEAKPDSSGGKLRIKLANTGRDIRVHIVAARFLPEFMIFDEFAAIRPPLLGISGLALPESRYLSGRNIGDEYRYILERRYSKIFPGNMLRRPGLLLNPWALRKTDTATRDASGGGAWAGAPELKPQVRTVQPATRRREAVAGSVQGFVSFDFLEDTSLLMANLIPDNDGVLEIDLSAIGPRHNLQILAVDQYAVAYREISFPEVVGKHRDLRMARALNPDKHFSEQKNISSLTADKTLAIEDITTTKIELFDSLPSVYRLFMALNPDAKLTEFSFITTWAALEEARKFELYSKYSCHELNFFIYQKDRKFFDAVVKPYIAHKRDKTFIDKWLLGLDLGEYLEPWAFARLNAFERILLGQRLPDQGASIERHSVDSFDLLPEDRERFNHLFKTALKGSALETGDALGFGAALKDAKMQNELENDFSMADMAVPSPAPMVSRARMMLPSAPPPPAGVSRESSARFKHKASISADDFDSGMMKEESDEFPDGLGDLELQEATAGREEVRQMFRQVDTTEEWVENNYYQLPIEQQVADLIKINAFWRDYSLHRAGKPFVSTNIAEATGNFAEMMMALAVIDLPFKAEKHKSDFNAAKMALKAAGNVIVFHQEIRPTTSAEDTASILTGQNFFALNDRYLFEKNQRFDKFVTEEFLVRTVYGCQVVITNPTSSIKKVDVLMQIPTGAVPVQQSLYTRSIHLQLEPFSTKTAEYYFYFPAPGSFKHYPVHVSENEKLLASAKPFVFNVVKELTSFDKTSWPWISQHGSDAEVLEFLAKDNVERHDLEQIAFRMKKVDFFKTVLELLRKRHAYHHTLWSYGILNRDLPAIREYLSNSPIAAQCGSSFVSDLLVINPVDRHAYQHKEYWPLVNARVYQLGKKREILNSQFAAQYQALLYDLRYRKELSDYDRMAAVYYLLLQDRIVDADRHFAKITDKNLLDSIQYHYISAYLAFSNGEPEKAIKIAEQYKAYPVVRWRNLFADVLAQAAEISGSGPVITDVEDREQKQRLLAASQPDIELAVDNRAVTLRHSNLDQVTVNFYLMDIELLFSRKPFVQEVSGQFSIIRPNHVIELALDAGAATTPIAIPDQYKDRNMLIEVSGGGLTRSSAYYPHSLSIKMIEAYGQLQILSQQDGRPVSSAYIKVYARHKDGQVNFYKDGYTDLRGKFDYASLSTSQLDNVDKFSILIMTDNSGAVIREAAPPPR
;
A
#
# COMPACT_ATOMS: atom_id res chain seq x y z
N ALA A 1 30.26 21.25 -46.26
CA ALA A 1 29.02 21.59 -45.53
C ALA A 1 28.23 22.60 -46.37
N ASP A 2 27.43 22.07 -47.28
CA ASP A 2 27.37 22.64 -48.63
C ASP A 2 26.05 23.39 -48.87
N GLY A 3 25.70 24.23 -47.90
CA GLY A 3 24.44 24.95 -47.86
C GLY A 3 24.56 26.39 -48.38
N SER A 4 23.60 26.81 -49.21
CA SER A 4 23.55 28.17 -49.73
C SER A 4 23.16 29.16 -48.63
N ARG A 5 23.88 30.29 -48.55
CA ARG A 5 23.59 31.36 -47.58
C ARG A 5 22.57 32.32 -48.20
N VAL A 6 21.38 32.44 -47.61
CA VAL A 6 20.28 33.27 -48.11
C VAL A 6 19.63 34.02 -46.94
N ARG A 7 19.56 35.36 -47.02
CA ARG A 7 18.84 36.25 -46.08
C ARG A 7 19.04 35.91 -44.58
N GLY A 8 20.27 35.61 -44.17
CA GLY A 8 20.60 35.28 -42.76
C GLY A 8 20.39 33.81 -42.37
N TYR A 9 20.18 32.90 -43.32
CA TYR A 9 20.06 31.46 -43.10
C TYR A 9 21.03 30.67 -43.99
N VAL A 10 21.41 29.47 -43.55
CA VAL A 10 22.05 28.41 -44.34
C VAL A 10 20.98 27.40 -44.73
N LEU A 11 20.82 27.18 -46.04
CA LEU A 11 19.84 26.25 -46.61
C LEU A 11 20.53 25.01 -47.16
N SER A 12 20.00 23.83 -46.85
CA SER A 12 20.48 22.53 -47.35
C SER A 12 19.30 21.65 -47.76
N GLN A 13 19.54 20.61 -48.57
CA GLN A 13 18.50 19.69 -49.05
C GLN A 13 17.61 19.05 -47.95
N ARG A 14 18.05 19.05 -46.69
CA ARG A 14 17.32 18.43 -45.56
C ARG A 14 17.02 19.39 -44.40
N ARG A 15 17.60 20.60 -44.36
CA ARG A 15 17.52 21.53 -43.21
C ARG A 15 17.66 23.00 -43.61
N CYS A 16 16.91 23.87 -42.94
CA CYS A 16 17.12 25.32 -42.86
C CYS A 16 17.66 25.69 -41.47
N LEU A 17 18.73 26.51 -41.41
CA LEU A 17 19.41 26.90 -40.17
C LEU A 17 19.71 28.42 -40.15
N PRO A 18 19.35 29.17 -39.11
CA PRO A 18 19.69 30.60 -38.99
C PRO A 18 21.19 30.84 -38.71
N LEU A 19 21.72 31.97 -39.20
CA LEU A 19 23.07 32.46 -38.93
C LEU A 19 23.06 33.44 -37.75
N THR A 20 23.64 33.05 -36.62
CA THR A 20 23.92 33.94 -35.48
C THR A 20 25.18 34.80 -35.73
N ARG A 21 25.46 35.78 -34.86
CA ARG A 21 26.68 36.60 -34.96
C ARG A 21 27.93 35.70 -34.94
N PRO A 22 28.95 35.94 -35.78
CA PRO A 22 30.07 35.01 -35.97
C PRO A 22 31.20 35.14 -34.93
N MET A 23 31.15 36.13 -34.02
CA MET A 23 32.21 36.41 -33.04
C MET A 23 31.60 36.66 -31.66
N ALA A 24 32.24 36.11 -30.62
CA ALA A 24 31.77 36.20 -29.24
C ALA A 24 32.19 37.52 -28.56
N LEU A 25 31.36 38.02 -27.65
CA LEU A 25 31.67 39.14 -26.77
C LEU A 25 32.94 38.87 -25.96
N GLN A 26 33.83 39.87 -25.83
CA GLN A 26 35.08 39.74 -25.06
C GLN A 26 35.38 41.00 -24.24
N ILE A 27 35.93 40.82 -23.04
CA ILE A 27 36.54 41.88 -22.22
C ILE A 27 38.05 41.88 -22.50
N VAL A 28 38.46 42.61 -23.55
CA VAL A 28 39.84 42.60 -24.08
C VAL A 28 40.81 43.26 -23.11
N GLU A 29 40.40 44.35 -22.47
CA GLU A 29 41.21 45.14 -21.54
C GLU A 29 40.43 45.40 -20.24
N ALA A 30 41.12 45.28 -19.11
CA ALA A 30 40.66 45.72 -17.79
C ALA A 30 41.90 45.94 -16.92
N LYS A 31 42.33 47.19 -16.78
CA LYS A 31 43.52 47.60 -15.99
C LYS A 31 43.50 49.09 -15.66
N PRO A 32 44.35 49.59 -14.75
CA PRO A 32 44.55 51.02 -14.57
C PRO A 32 44.98 51.73 -15.86
N ASP A 33 44.59 52.98 -15.99
CA ASP A 33 45.08 53.91 -17.01
C ASP A 33 46.54 54.33 -16.73
N SER A 34 47.13 55.12 -17.63
CA SER A 34 48.52 55.58 -17.51
C SER A 34 48.78 56.55 -16.34
N SER A 35 47.75 57.16 -15.75
CA SER A 35 47.87 57.95 -14.51
C SER A 35 47.73 57.10 -13.23
N GLY A 36 47.24 55.86 -13.34
CA GLY A 36 46.97 54.98 -12.20
C GLY A 36 45.76 55.40 -11.37
N GLY A 37 44.95 56.37 -11.82
CA GLY A 37 43.78 56.88 -11.10
C GLY A 37 42.44 56.32 -11.58
N LYS A 38 42.37 55.76 -12.79
CA LYS A 38 41.14 55.20 -13.38
C LYS A 38 41.32 53.73 -13.77
N LEU A 39 40.29 52.93 -13.57
CA LEU A 39 40.14 51.62 -14.21
C LEU A 39 39.58 51.83 -15.62
N ARG A 40 40.33 51.43 -16.65
CA ARG A 40 39.87 51.38 -18.03
C ARG A 40 39.49 49.94 -18.40
N ILE A 41 38.28 49.76 -18.87
CA ILE A 41 37.74 48.50 -19.39
C ILE A 41 37.47 48.70 -20.89
N LYS A 42 37.86 47.73 -21.72
CA LYS A 42 37.56 47.73 -23.17
C LYS A 42 36.97 46.39 -23.61
N LEU A 43 35.85 46.48 -24.30
CA LEU A 43 35.13 45.36 -24.87
C LEU A 43 35.41 45.21 -26.37
N ALA A 44 35.15 44.02 -26.92
CA ALA A 44 35.09 43.77 -28.35
C ALA A 44 33.89 42.88 -28.71
N ASN A 45 33.44 42.98 -29.97
CA ASN A 45 32.26 42.29 -30.52
C ASN A 45 30.94 42.63 -29.79
N THR A 46 30.82 43.86 -29.31
CA THR A 46 29.67 44.38 -28.56
C THR A 46 28.39 44.49 -29.40
N GLY A 47 27.24 44.32 -28.74
CA GLY A 47 25.92 44.65 -29.30
C GLY A 47 25.41 46.01 -28.83
N ARG A 48 24.26 46.45 -29.34
CA ARG A 48 23.61 47.71 -28.94
C ARG A 48 23.10 47.69 -27.49
N ASP A 49 22.81 46.50 -26.96
CA ASP A 49 22.21 46.32 -25.64
C ASP A 49 23.24 45.93 -24.57
N ILE A 50 24.54 46.07 -24.89
CA ILE A 50 25.65 45.75 -24.00
C ILE A 50 25.54 46.51 -22.66
N ARG A 51 25.65 45.77 -21.54
CA ARG A 51 25.73 46.31 -20.19
C ARG A 51 26.93 45.71 -19.46
N VAL A 52 27.56 46.50 -18.60
CA VAL A 52 28.65 46.07 -17.72
C VAL A 52 28.21 46.20 -16.27
N HIS A 53 28.52 45.15 -15.49
CA HIS A 53 28.29 45.07 -14.05
C HIS A 53 29.62 44.77 -13.37
N ILE A 54 29.88 45.43 -12.25
CA ILE A 54 31.15 45.33 -11.53
C ILE A 54 30.85 45.17 -10.04
N VAL A 55 31.30 44.06 -9.47
CA VAL A 55 31.25 43.80 -8.03
C VAL A 55 32.66 44.00 -7.48
N ALA A 56 32.82 44.90 -6.52
CA ALA A 56 34.07 45.08 -5.77
C ALA A 56 33.90 44.59 -4.33
N ALA A 57 34.79 43.72 -3.88
CA ALA A 57 34.75 43.07 -2.58
C ALA A 57 36.13 43.03 -1.90
N ARG A 58 36.16 42.74 -0.59
CA ARG A 58 37.41 42.43 0.12
C ARG A 58 37.83 40.98 -0.09
N PHE A 59 36.89 40.05 -0.02
CA PHE A 59 37.12 38.62 -0.24
C PHE A 59 36.46 38.17 -1.54
N LEU A 60 36.93 37.06 -2.10
CA LEU A 60 36.26 36.38 -3.21
C LEU A 60 34.89 35.84 -2.72
N PRO A 61 33.78 36.08 -3.44
CA PRO A 61 32.49 35.49 -3.11
C PRO A 61 32.51 33.97 -3.38
N GLU A 62 31.73 33.22 -2.59
CA GLU A 62 31.57 31.76 -2.77
C GLU A 62 30.83 31.39 -4.08
N PHE A 63 30.12 32.34 -4.68
CA PHE A 63 29.38 32.16 -5.94
C PHE A 63 30.05 32.89 -7.11
N MET A 64 30.08 32.25 -8.28
CA MET A 64 30.48 32.84 -9.56
C MET A 64 29.31 33.62 -10.17
N ILE A 65 29.40 34.96 -10.26
CA ILE A 65 28.36 35.76 -10.92
C ILE A 65 28.21 35.41 -12.42
N PHE A 66 29.24 34.86 -13.06
CA PHE A 66 29.18 34.40 -14.44
C PHE A 66 28.15 33.28 -14.65
N ASP A 67 28.08 32.29 -13.74
CA ASP A 67 27.32 31.05 -14.00
C ASP A 67 25.80 31.29 -14.00
N GLU A 68 25.28 32.13 -13.09
CA GLU A 68 23.85 32.50 -13.07
C GLU A 68 23.44 33.30 -14.32
N PHE A 69 24.32 34.16 -14.85
CA PHE A 69 24.04 34.90 -16.09
C PHE A 69 24.27 34.06 -17.35
N ALA A 70 25.25 33.16 -17.37
CA ALA A 70 25.49 32.22 -18.47
C ALA A 70 24.38 31.14 -18.59
N ALA A 71 23.65 30.87 -17.51
CA ALA A 71 22.47 30.01 -17.53
C ALA A 71 21.26 30.64 -18.29
N ILE A 72 21.25 31.95 -18.49
CA ILE A 72 20.18 32.67 -19.21
C ILE A 72 20.30 32.37 -20.71
N ARG A 73 19.35 31.58 -21.23
CA ARG A 73 19.36 31.20 -22.66
C ARG A 73 18.89 32.35 -23.56
N PRO A 74 19.57 32.62 -24.69
CA PRO A 74 19.04 33.48 -25.74
C PRO A 74 17.80 32.84 -26.39
N PRO A 75 16.93 33.64 -27.05
CA PRO A 75 15.74 33.12 -27.72
C PRO A 75 16.11 32.09 -28.82
N LEU A 76 15.40 30.96 -28.81
CA LEU A 76 15.62 29.87 -29.77
C LEU A 76 15.25 30.30 -31.20
N LEU A 77 16.26 30.46 -32.06
CA LEU A 77 16.05 30.66 -33.49
C LEU A 77 15.70 29.31 -34.15
N GLY A 78 14.54 29.27 -34.82
CA GLY A 78 13.93 28.03 -35.30
C GLY A 78 14.73 27.28 -36.38
N ILE A 79 14.71 25.94 -36.30
CA ILE A 79 15.28 25.00 -37.28
C ILE A 79 14.12 24.29 -37.99
N SER A 80 14.16 24.20 -39.32
CA SER A 80 13.15 23.48 -40.12
C SER A 80 13.80 22.34 -40.90
N GLY A 81 13.15 21.17 -40.92
CA GLY A 81 13.59 19.99 -41.69
C GLY A 81 12.75 19.77 -42.94
N LEU A 82 13.34 19.12 -43.95
CA LEU A 82 12.66 18.70 -45.19
C LEU A 82 12.67 17.17 -45.29
N ALA A 83 11.54 16.59 -45.68
CA ALA A 83 11.34 15.14 -45.78
C ALA A 83 11.71 14.57 -47.17
N LEU A 84 11.91 13.25 -47.23
CA LEU A 84 12.22 12.50 -48.46
C LEU A 84 11.23 11.34 -48.63
N PRO A 85 10.95 10.89 -49.87
CA PRO A 85 10.14 9.70 -50.13
C PRO A 85 10.90 8.39 -49.82
N GLU A 86 10.16 7.33 -49.49
CA GLU A 86 10.67 5.97 -49.24
C GLU A 86 10.09 4.96 -50.25
N SER A 87 10.77 3.82 -50.43
CA SER A 87 10.24 2.64 -51.12
C SER A 87 10.12 1.46 -50.16
N ARG A 88 9.16 0.54 -50.41
CA ARG A 88 8.83 -0.56 -49.49
C ARG A 88 8.57 -1.86 -50.24
N TYR A 89 8.88 -2.98 -49.59
CA TYR A 89 8.46 -4.33 -50.00
C TYR A 89 7.34 -4.82 -49.07
N LEU A 90 6.44 -5.65 -49.60
CA LEU A 90 5.32 -6.26 -48.88
C LEU A 90 5.33 -7.77 -49.08
N SER A 91 4.89 -8.53 -48.07
CA SER A 91 4.88 -9.99 -48.10
C SER A 91 3.70 -10.58 -47.31
N GLY A 92 3.03 -11.56 -47.91
CA GLY A 92 2.21 -12.55 -47.21
C GLY A 92 0.82 -12.10 -46.74
N ARG A 93 -0.21 -12.79 -47.23
CA ARG A 93 -1.58 -12.66 -46.71
C ARG A 93 -1.68 -13.29 -45.32
N ASN A 94 -2.32 -12.61 -44.37
CA ASN A 94 -2.46 -13.10 -43.00
C ASN A 94 -3.80 -13.85 -42.82
N ILE A 95 -3.77 -15.10 -42.35
CA ILE A 95 -5.00 -15.82 -41.94
C ILE A 95 -5.65 -15.15 -40.72
N GLY A 96 -6.98 -15.15 -40.67
CA GLY A 96 -7.74 -14.54 -39.58
C GLY A 96 -7.67 -15.34 -38.28
N ASP A 97 -7.79 -14.65 -37.14
CA ASP A 97 -7.58 -15.22 -35.81
C ASP A 97 -8.57 -16.35 -35.49
N GLU A 98 -9.85 -16.24 -35.87
CA GLU A 98 -10.85 -17.32 -35.67
C GLU A 98 -10.56 -18.56 -36.49
N TYR A 99 -10.16 -18.42 -37.77
CA TYR A 99 -9.82 -19.58 -38.60
C TYR A 99 -8.60 -20.32 -38.04
N ARG A 100 -7.62 -19.56 -37.52
CA ARG A 100 -6.48 -20.11 -36.78
C ARG A 100 -6.92 -20.80 -35.47
N TYR A 101 -7.80 -20.18 -34.69
CA TYR A 101 -8.34 -20.76 -33.45
C TYR A 101 -9.07 -22.09 -33.70
N ILE A 102 -9.85 -22.19 -34.78
CA ILE A 102 -10.53 -23.42 -35.20
C ILE A 102 -9.53 -24.53 -35.55
N LEU A 103 -8.42 -24.20 -36.23
CA LEU A 103 -7.35 -25.15 -36.54
C LEU A 103 -6.59 -25.58 -35.29
N GLU A 104 -6.18 -24.64 -34.43
CA GLU A 104 -5.47 -24.95 -33.17
C GLU A 104 -6.33 -25.83 -32.25
N ARG A 105 -7.63 -25.56 -32.14
CA ARG A 105 -8.59 -26.44 -31.45
C ARG A 105 -8.64 -27.84 -32.06
N ARG A 106 -8.71 -27.95 -33.39
CA ARG A 106 -8.89 -29.23 -34.10
C ARG A 106 -7.72 -30.20 -33.91
N TYR A 107 -6.49 -29.70 -33.74
CA TYR A 107 -5.28 -30.52 -33.65
C TYR A 107 -4.67 -30.61 -32.23
N SER A 108 -5.35 -30.09 -31.21
CA SER A 108 -4.91 -30.16 -29.81
C SER A 108 -5.50 -31.38 -29.08
N LYS A 109 -4.83 -31.87 -28.01
CA LYS A 109 -5.45 -32.81 -27.07
C LYS A 109 -6.64 -32.13 -26.40
N ILE A 110 -7.81 -32.77 -26.48
CA ILE A 110 -9.04 -32.35 -25.79
C ILE A 110 -9.01 -32.94 -24.38
N PHE A 111 -9.53 -32.19 -23.41
CA PHE A 111 -9.72 -32.59 -22.01
C PHE A 111 -11.17 -32.30 -21.60
N PRO A 112 -11.74 -33.04 -20.62
CA PRO A 112 -12.95 -32.63 -19.92
C PRO A 112 -12.88 -31.20 -19.37
N GLY A 113 -14.03 -30.52 -19.32
CA GLY A 113 -14.17 -29.29 -18.54
C GLY A 113 -14.10 -29.61 -17.05
N ASN A 114 -13.48 -28.74 -16.25
CA ASN A 114 -13.29 -28.94 -14.82
C ASN A 114 -13.89 -27.77 -14.03
N MET A 115 -14.92 -28.06 -13.22
CA MET A 115 -15.66 -27.07 -12.40
C MET A 115 -15.22 -27.06 -10.92
N LEU A 116 -14.19 -27.82 -10.56
CA LEU A 116 -13.52 -27.65 -9.27
C LEU A 116 -12.85 -26.28 -9.22
N ARG A 117 -12.75 -25.72 -8.01
CA ARG A 117 -11.96 -24.51 -7.79
C ARG A 117 -10.51 -24.77 -8.21
N ARG A 118 -9.98 -23.93 -9.13
CA ARG A 118 -8.58 -24.04 -9.59
C ARG A 118 -7.64 -24.05 -8.37
N PRO A 119 -6.66 -24.96 -8.31
CA PRO A 119 -5.89 -25.22 -7.09
C PRO A 119 -4.94 -24.07 -6.77
N GLY A 120 -4.79 -23.72 -5.50
CA GLY A 120 -3.86 -22.70 -5.01
C GLY A 120 -2.58 -23.28 -4.40
N LEU A 121 -1.55 -22.43 -4.26
CA LEU A 121 -0.31 -22.71 -3.52
C LEU A 121 -0.27 -22.01 -2.14
N LEU A 122 -1.04 -20.93 -1.99
CA LEU A 122 -1.17 -20.15 -0.76
C LEU A 122 -2.03 -20.91 0.27
N LEU A 123 -1.61 -20.96 1.52
CA LEU A 123 -2.41 -21.61 2.57
C LEU A 123 -3.55 -20.72 3.03
N ASN A 124 -3.23 -19.47 3.36
CA ASN A 124 -4.11 -18.45 3.91
C ASN A 124 -4.17 -17.23 2.96
N PRO A 125 -4.73 -17.36 1.74
CA PRO A 125 -4.78 -16.23 0.82
C PRO A 125 -5.76 -15.14 1.28
N TRP A 126 -5.33 -13.87 1.23
CA TRP A 126 -6.18 -12.68 1.36
C TRP A 126 -6.11 -11.82 0.09
N ALA A 127 -7.19 -11.09 -0.21
CA ALA A 127 -7.30 -10.28 -1.42
C ALA A 127 -6.59 -8.93 -1.26
N LEU A 128 -5.59 -8.68 -2.11
CA LEU A 128 -4.85 -7.41 -2.15
C LEU A 128 -5.65 -6.32 -2.88
N ARG A 129 -6.35 -6.69 -3.96
CA ARG A 129 -7.09 -5.80 -4.87
C ARG A 129 -7.89 -6.57 -5.91
N LYS A 130 -8.87 -5.90 -6.53
CA LYS A 130 -9.50 -6.32 -7.79
C LYS A 130 -8.57 -6.11 -8.99
N THR A 131 -8.87 -6.79 -10.10
CA THR A 131 -8.03 -6.83 -11.30
C THR A 131 -8.85 -6.64 -12.59
N ASP A 132 -8.17 -6.22 -13.65
CA ASP A 132 -8.79 -5.77 -14.90
C ASP A 132 -8.56 -6.80 -16.01
N THR A 133 -9.63 -7.31 -16.60
CA THR A 133 -9.60 -8.26 -17.72
C THR A 133 -10.14 -7.58 -18.99
N ALA A 134 -9.27 -7.40 -19.98
CA ALA A 134 -9.65 -6.81 -21.26
C ALA A 134 -10.48 -7.78 -22.13
N THR A 135 -11.47 -7.26 -22.84
CA THR A 135 -12.06 -7.97 -23.98
C THR A 135 -11.11 -7.89 -25.19
N ARG A 136 -11.10 -8.95 -26.02
CA ARG A 136 -10.34 -8.96 -27.27
C ARG A 136 -11.16 -9.57 -28.39
N ASP A 137 -11.47 -8.75 -29.39
CA ASP A 137 -12.06 -9.20 -30.65
C ASP A 137 -11.04 -9.93 -31.52
N ALA A 138 -11.52 -10.89 -32.30
CA ALA A 138 -10.67 -11.66 -33.21
C ALA A 138 -10.37 -10.88 -34.48
N SER A 139 -9.08 -10.75 -34.83
CA SER A 139 -8.69 -10.04 -36.04
C SER A 139 -9.12 -10.80 -37.31
N GLY A 140 -9.89 -10.12 -38.17
CA GLY A 140 -10.28 -10.63 -39.48
C GLY A 140 -9.08 -10.96 -40.38
N GLY A 141 -9.27 -11.92 -41.30
CA GLY A 141 -8.24 -12.30 -42.27
C GLY A 141 -7.95 -11.16 -43.26
N GLY A 142 -6.70 -11.00 -43.65
CA GLY A 142 -6.28 -9.88 -44.51
C GLY A 142 -6.89 -9.95 -45.91
N ALA A 143 -7.63 -8.90 -46.29
CA ALA A 143 -7.84 -8.56 -47.70
C ALA A 143 -6.50 -8.13 -48.33
N TRP A 144 -6.39 -8.19 -49.66
CA TRP A 144 -5.31 -7.52 -50.38
C TRP A 144 -5.59 -6.02 -50.39
N ALA A 145 -5.12 -5.31 -49.37
CA ALA A 145 -5.34 -3.88 -49.17
C ALA A 145 -4.02 -3.11 -49.24
N GLY A 146 -4.03 -1.96 -49.92
CA GLY A 146 -2.95 -0.99 -49.84
C GLY A 146 -2.83 -0.41 -48.43
N ALA A 147 -1.62 -0.04 -48.02
CA ALA A 147 -1.41 0.57 -46.70
C ALA A 147 -2.12 1.94 -46.61
N PRO A 148 -2.73 2.29 -45.46
CA PRO A 148 -3.38 3.58 -45.27
C PRO A 148 -2.36 4.73 -45.31
N GLU A 149 -2.80 5.91 -45.76
CA GLU A 149 -1.96 7.11 -45.76
C GLU A 149 -1.49 7.49 -44.36
N LEU A 150 -0.18 7.69 -44.20
CA LEU A 150 0.38 8.30 -43.00
C LEU A 150 0.18 9.81 -43.05
N LYS A 151 -0.71 10.34 -42.20
CA LYS A 151 -0.75 11.77 -41.91
C LYS A 151 0.65 12.22 -41.44
N PRO A 152 1.18 13.36 -41.92
CA PRO A 152 2.54 13.76 -41.64
C PRO A 152 2.74 14.04 -40.15
N GLN A 153 3.64 13.31 -39.49
CA GLN A 153 4.06 13.64 -38.14
C GLN A 153 4.88 14.93 -38.14
N VAL A 154 4.21 16.06 -37.84
CA VAL A 154 4.89 17.28 -37.43
C VAL A 154 5.64 16.97 -36.14
N ARG A 155 6.96 16.90 -36.22
CA ARG A 155 7.82 16.69 -35.06
C ARG A 155 7.94 17.99 -34.27
N THR A 156 6.90 18.34 -33.51
CA THR A 156 6.96 19.37 -32.49
C THR A 156 8.01 18.98 -31.47
N VAL A 157 9.17 19.64 -31.54
CA VAL A 157 10.17 19.59 -30.47
C VAL A 157 9.54 20.33 -29.28
N GLN A 158 8.95 19.59 -28.36
CA GLN A 158 8.55 20.14 -27.08
C GLN A 158 9.79 20.77 -26.43
N PRO A 159 9.69 21.98 -25.84
CA PRO A 159 10.81 22.55 -25.11
C PRO A 159 11.15 21.59 -23.96
N ALA A 160 12.41 21.14 -23.92
CA ALA A 160 12.88 20.24 -22.89
C ALA A 160 12.86 20.97 -21.53
N THR A 161 11.75 20.85 -20.82
CA THR A 161 11.58 21.24 -19.42
C THR A 161 12.42 20.31 -18.55
N ARG A 162 13.73 20.56 -18.53
CA ARG A 162 14.47 20.39 -17.28
C ARG A 162 13.75 21.26 -16.25
N ARG A 163 12.95 20.61 -15.39
CA ARG A 163 12.83 21.08 -14.01
C ARG A 163 14.26 21.38 -13.55
N ARG A 164 14.49 22.50 -12.87
CA ARG A 164 15.57 22.51 -11.87
C ARG A 164 15.18 21.38 -10.92
N GLU A 165 15.89 20.25 -10.99
CA GLU A 165 16.14 19.49 -9.78
C GLU A 165 16.76 20.53 -8.85
N ALA A 166 16.01 20.92 -7.82
CA ALA A 166 16.57 21.75 -6.79
C ALA A 166 17.69 20.93 -6.16
N VAL A 167 18.93 21.41 -6.27
CA VAL A 167 20.05 20.85 -5.52
C VAL A 167 19.86 21.26 -4.06
N ALA A 168 18.91 20.59 -3.41
CA ALA A 168 18.72 20.57 -1.96
C ALA A 168 19.87 19.73 -1.36
N GLY A 169 21.09 20.25 -1.52
CA GLY A 169 22.34 19.48 -1.38
C GLY A 169 23.61 20.34 -1.29
N SER A 170 23.48 21.66 -1.17
CA SER A 170 24.55 22.54 -0.71
C SER A 170 23.97 23.53 0.30
N VAL A 171 24.44 23.48 1.54
CA VAL A 171 24.21 24.56 2.51
C VAL A 171 24.99 25.77 2.00
N GLN A 172 24.30 26.75 1.41
CA GLN A 172 24.94 28.02 1.07
C GLN A 172 25.44 28.66 2.37
N GLY A 173 26.74 28.95 2.45
CA GLY A 173 27.33 29.61 3.60
C GLY A 173 26.74 31.00 3.76
N PHE A 174 25.94 31.20 4.82
CA PHE A 174 25.56 32.56 5.24
C PHE A 174 26.76 33.21 5.93
N VAL A 175 27.76 33.60 5.12
CA VAL A 175 28.99 34.24 5.60
C VAL A 175 28.67 35.67 6.02
N SER A 176 28.33 35.85 7.30
CA SER A 176 28.26 37.17 7.91
C SER A 176 29.65 37.82 7.88
N PHE A 177 29.72 39.00 7.28
CA PHE A 177 30.88 39.86 7.29
C PHE A 177 30.67 41.08 8.21
N ASP A 178 29.79 40.99 9.21
CA ASP A 178 29.40 42.12 10.09
C ASP A 178 30.55 42.69 10.95
N PHE A 179 31.69 41.97 10.98
CA PHE A 179 32.95 42.42 11.56
C PHE A 179 33.76 43.37 10.64
N LEU A 180 33.42 43.49 9.35
CA LEU A 180 33.99 44.50 8.46
C LEU A 180 33.28 45.85 8.67
N GLU A 181 34.04 46.95 8.68
CA GLU A 181 33.44 48.30 8.71
C GLU A 181 32.89 48.72 7.34
N ASP A 182 33.49 48.22 6.26
CA ASP A 182 33.13 48.46 4.85
C ASP A 182 32.50 47.23 4.18
N THR A 183 31.34 47.41 3.55
CA THR A 183 30.62 46.37 2.78
C THR A 183 31.10 46.24 1.34
N SER A 184 30.59 45.26 0.58
CA SER A 184 30.81 45.14 -0.87
C SER A 184 30.09 46.23 -1.67
N LEU A 185 30.65 46.56 -2.84
CA LEU A 185 30.13 47.60 -3.74
C LEU A 185 29.70 46.98 -5.08
N LEU A 186 28.52 47.34 -5.57
CA LEU A 186 28.00 46.95 -6.88
C LEU A 186 27.80 48.20 -7.76
N MET A 187 28.42 48.22 -8.93
CA MET A 187 28.15 49.17 -10.00
C MET A 187 27.51 48.41 -11.16
N ALA A 188 26.22 48.64 -11.43
CA ALA A 188 25.42 47.83 -12.36
C ALA A 188 24.89 48.63 -13.56
N ASN A 189 24.56 47.92 -14.65
CA ASN A 189 23.97 48.49 -15.87
C ASN A 189 24.81 49.61 -16.52
N LEU A 190 26.12 49.62 -16.32
CA LEU A 190 27.03 50.60 -16.94
C LEU A 190 27.02 50.40 -18.46
N ILE A 191 26.94 51.51 -19.20
CA ILE A 191 26.91 51.50 -20.66
C ILE A 191 28.28 51.98 -21.17
N PRO A 192 29.04 51.15 -21.92
CA PRO A 192 30.26 51.58 -22.60
C PRO A 192 29.99 52.65 -23.65
N ASP A 193 31.02 53.38 -24.04
CA ASP A 193 30.96 54.31 -25.17
C ASP A 193 30.86 53.58 -26.54
N ASN A 194 30.81 54.37 -27.62
CA ASN A 194 30.69 53.86 -28.99
C ASN A 194 31.90 53.02 -29.44
N ASP A 195 33.06 53.16 -28.79
CA ASP A 195 34.28 52.38 -29.04
C ASP A 195 34.40 51.15 -28.12
N GLY A 196 33.37 50.88 -27.31
CA GLY A 196 33.30 49.78 -26.36
C GLY A 196 34.15 49.98 -25.10
N VAL A 197 34.51 51.22 -24.78
CA VAL A 197 35.33 51.58 -23.61
C VAL A 197 34.46 52.06 -22.45
N LEU A 198 34.92 51.79 -21.23
CA LEU A 198 34.31 52.25 -19.98
C LEU A 198 35.45 52.68 -19.02
N GLU A 199 35.36 53.88 -18.47
CA GLU A 199 36.31 54.40 -17.47
C GLU A 199 35.61 54.63 -16.13
N ILE A 200 36.27 54.21 -15.04
CA ILE A 200 35.77 54.32 -13.66
C ILE A 200 36.89 54.86 -12.77
N ASP A 201 36.56 55.80 -11.89
CA ASP A 201 37.51 56.32 -10.90
C ASP A 201 37.85 55.25 -9.84
N LEU A 202 39.13 54.99 -9.60
CA LEU A 202 39.57 54.00 -8.62
C LEU A 202 39.26 54.43 -7.18
N SER A 203 39.12 55.73 -6.90
CA SER A 203 38.80 56.22 -5.56
C SER A 203 37.40 55.77 -5.10
N ALA A 204 36.47 55.57 -6.04
CA ALA A 204 35.11 55.08 -5.76
C ALA A 204 35.09 53.63 -5.22
N ILE A 205 36.15 52.86 -5.47
CA ILE A 205 36.26 51.46 -5.05
C ILE A 205 36.60 51.36 -3.54
N GLY A 206 37.38 52.29 -2.98
CA GLY A 206 37.78 52.25 -1.56
C GLY A 206 38.64 51.02 -1.19
N PRO A 207 38.55 50.45 0.03
CA PRO A 207 39.43 49.38 0.51
C PRO A 207 39.09 47.96 -0.02
N ARG A 208 38.28 47.87 -1.09
CA ARG A 208 37.88 46.63 -1.76
C ARG A 208 38.89 46.34 -2.88
N HIS A 209 39.57 45.20 -2.84
CA HIS A 209 40.70 44.93 -3.73
C HIS A 209 40.45 43.84 -4.79
N ASN A 210 39.33 43.10 -4.71
CA ASN A 210 38.94 42.13 -5.74
C ASN A 210 37.73 42.66 -6.53
N LEU A 211 37.84 42.70 -7.86
CA LEU A 211 36.79 43.17 -8.77
C LEU A 211 36.39 42.08 -9.78
N GLN A 212 35.11 41.77 -9.80
CA GLN A 212 34.48 40.90 -10.79
C GLN A 212 33.73 41.75 -11.82
N ILE A 213 34.17 41.72 -13.09
CA ILE A 213 33.61 42.48 -14.20
C ILE A 213 32.83 41.52 -15.11
N LEU A 214 31.55 41.80 -15.30
CA LEU A 214 30.62 41.01 -16.12
C LEU A 214 30.04 41.90 -17.23
N ALA A 215 30.22 41.50 -18.49
CA ALA A 215 29.65 42.17 -19.67
C ALA A 215 28.57 41.29 -20.30
N VAL A 216 27.37 41.83 -20.52
CA VAL A 216 26.15 41.11 -20.94
C VAL A 216 25.53 41.77 -22.18
N ASP A 217 25.29 41.01 -23.24
CA ASP A 217 24.51 41.38 -24.44
C ASP A 217 23.43 40.30 -24.70
N GLN A 218 22.45 40.57 -25.57
CA GLN A 218 21.29 39.68 -25.82
C GLN A 218 21.61 38.20 -26.15
N TYR A 219 22.84 37.91 -26.58
CA TYR A 219 23.27 36.60 -27.10
C TYR A 219 24.55 36.07 -26.45
N ALA A 220 25.21 36.82 -25.57
CA ALA A 220 26.51 36.45 -25.01
C ALA A 220 26.80 37.16 -23.68
N VAL A 221 27.51 36.45 -22.80
CA VAL A 221 28.05 36.97 -21.54
C VAL A 221 29.56 36.76 -21.56
N ALA A 222 30.32 37.76 -21.11
CA ALA A 222 31.77 37.69 -20.91
C ALA A 222 32.12 38.12 -19.48
N TYR A 223 33.11 37.46 -18.89
CA TYR A 223 33.52 37.67 -17.50
C TYR A 223 35.03 37.90 -17.42
N ARG A 224 35.46 38.76 -16.49
CA ARG A 224 36.88 38.99 -16.17
C ARG A 224 37.01 39.45 -14.73
N GLU A 225 37.87 38.77 -13.98
CA GLU A 225 38.26 39.18 -12.63
C GLU A 225 39.59 39.95 -12.68
N ILE A 226 39.75 40.95 -11.81
CA ILE A 226 41.02 41.64 -11.56
C ILE A 226 41.18 41.89 -10.04
N SER A 227 42.41 41.77 -9.56
CA SER A 227 42.76 42.05 -8.16
C SER A 227 43.82 43.16 -8.09
N PHE A 228 43.69 44.00 -7.08
CA PHE A 228 44.65 45.05 -6.71
C PHE A 228 45.36 44.67 -5.40
N PRO A 229 46.48 45.34 -5.03
CA PRO A 229 47.13 45.12 -3.73
C PRO A 229 46.18 45.36 -2.56
N GLU A 230 46.30 44.56 -1.49
CA GLU A 230 45.41 44.66 -0.33
C GLU A 230 45.64 45.95 0.46
N VAL A 231 44.54 46.64 0.78
CA VAL A 231 44.51 47.79 1.70
C VAL A 231 44.00 47.31 3.07
N VAL A 232 44.69 47.68 4.15
CA VAL A 232 44.32 47.29 5.53
C VAL A 232 42.89 47.76 5.85
N GLY A 233 42.02 46.80 6.22
CA GLY A 233 40.64 47.07 6.60
C GLY A 233 40.49 47.39 8.09
N LYS A 234 39.39 48.06 8.44
CA LYS A 234 38.98 48.23 9.84
C LYS A 234 37.99 47.15 10.24
N HIS A 235 38.00 46.80 11.53
CA HIS A 235 37.14 45.76 12.09
C HIS A 235 36.35 46.25 13.30
N ARG A 236 35.10 45.79 13.41
CA ARG A 236 34.23 46.04 14.55
C ARG A 236 34.49 45.00 15.64
N ASP A 237 34.62 45.46 16.88
CA ASP A 237 34.73 44.57 18.04
C ASP A 237 33.33 44.17 18.52
N LEU A 238 33.07 42.87 18.60
CA LEU A 238 31.75 42.27 18.78
C LEU A 238 31.74 41.35 20.03
N ARG A 239 32.00 41.90 21.23
CA ARG A 239 32.29 41.14 22.46
C ARG A 239 31.61 41.71 23.73
N MET A 240 31.37 40.86 24.74
CA MET A 240 30.47 41.12 25.90
C MET A 240 31.11 41.71 27.20
N ALA A 241 30.36 41.82 28.33
CA ALA A 241 30.59 42.82 29.42
C ALA A 241 30.74 42.37 30.92
N ARG A 242 29.70 42.45 31.79
CA ARG A 242 29.80 42.45 33.29
C ARG A 242 28.50 42.07 34.03
N ALA A 243 28.55 41.32 35.16
CA ALA A 243 27.37 40.64 35.75
C ALA A 243 27.35 40.39 37.30
N LEU A 244 26.27 39.76 37.83
CA LEU A 244 25.96 39.49 39.27
C LEU A 244 25.29 38.10 39.57
N ASN A 245 24.72 37.82 40.77
CA ASN A 245 24.78 36.50 41.51
C ASN A 245 23.47 36.00 42.28
N PRO A 246 23.28 34.71 42.71
CA PRO A 246 21.99 34.06 43.14
C PRO A 246 21.96 33.14 44.42
N ASP A 247 20.85 32.39 44.68
CA ASP A 247 20.76 30.89 44.89
C ASP A 247 19.28 30.31 44.96
N LYS A 248 18.98 29.02 45.32
CA LYS A 248 17.75 28.21 44.91
C LYS A 248 17.00 27.24 45.93
N HIS A 249 15.88 26.58 45.52
CA HIS A 249 14.99 25.54 46.20
C HIS A 249 14.58 24.24 45.32
N PHE A 250 13.46 23.47 45.56
CA PHE A 250 13.16 22.03 45.06
C PHE A 250 11.69 21.60 44.56
N SER A 251 11.33 20.29 44.28
CA SER A 251 10.09 19.78 43.50
C SER A 251 9.48 18.30 43.70
N GLU A 252 8.60 17.74 42.77
CA GLU A 252 7.59 16.57 42.84
C GLU A 252 7.85 15.26 41.94
N GLN A 253 6.99 14.18 41.93
CA GLN A 253 7.18 12.81 41.28
C GLN A 253 5.90 11.99 40.76
N LYS A 254 6.05 10.79 40.13
CA LYS A 254 4.99 9.82 39.61
C LYS A 254 5.48 8.34 39.44
N ASN A 255 4.60 7.30 39.44
CA ASN A 255 4.99 5.85 39.48
C ASN A 255 4.16 4.84 38.64
N ILE A 256 4.70 3.64 38.35
CA ILE A 256 3.98 2.43 37.87
C ILE A 256 4.54 1.20 38.62
N SER A 257 3.76 0.13 38.83
CA SER A 257 4.21 -1.09 39.53
C SER A 257 3.63 -2.38 38.93
N SER A 258 4.35 -3.49 39.05
CA SER A 258 3.92 -4.82 38.58
C SER A 258 4.04 -5.85 39.69
N LEU A 259 2.94 -6.54 40.00
CA LEU A 259 2.87 -7.58 41.01
C LEU A 259 2.73 -8.96 40.37
N THR A 260 3.32 -9.95 41.02
CA THR A 260 3.05 -11.38 40.81
C THR A 260 2.28 -11.89 42.02
N ALA A 261 1.74 -13.10 41.93
CA ALA A 261 1.09 -13.80 43.05
C ALA A 261 1.85 -13.64 44.39
N ASP A 262 1.06 -13.48 45.46
CA ASP A 262 1.47 -13.27 46.86
C ASP A 262 2.25 -11.97 47.18
N LYS A 263 2.62 -11.13 46.20
CA LYS A 263 3.25 -9.81 46.48
C LYS A 263 2.22 -8.76 46.90
N THR A 264 2.69 -7.79 47.69
CA THR A 264 1.89 -6.65 48.18
C THR A 264 2.46 -5.33 47.67
N LEU A 265 1.59 -4.43 47.19
CA LEU A 265 1.87 -3.00 47.01
C LEU A 265 1.28 -2.23 48.19
N ALA A 266 2.05 -1.30 48.77
CA ALA A 266 1.57 -0.37 49.78
C ALA A 266 1.48 1.04 49.19
N ILE A 267 0.40 1.76 49.50
CA ILE A 267 0.15 3.16 49.14
C ILE A 267 0.05 3.96 50.44
N GLU A 268 0.79 5.07 50.52
CA GLU A 268 0.95 5.83 51.78
C GLU A 268 -0.18 6.83 52.07
N ASP A 269 -0.89 7.29 51.04
CA ASP A 269 -2.09 8.12 51.16
C ASP A 269 -3.05 7.88 49.98
N ILE A 270 -4.18 7.23 50.24
CA ILE A 270 -5.25 6.99 49.25
C ILE A 270 -6.05 8.25 48.90
N THR A 271 -5.94 9.34 49.68
CA THR A 271 -6.77 10.54 49.47
C THR A 271 -6.24 11.43 48.33
N THR A 272 -4.92 11.45 48.12
CA THR A 272 -4.28 12.09 46.96
C THR A 272 -3.97 11.12 45.81
N THR A 273 -3.88 9.81 46.08
CA THR A 273 -3.51 8.80 45.08
C THR A 273 -4.65 8.43 44.13
N LYS A 274 -4.31 8.24 42.85
CA LYS A 274 -5.17 7.57 41.85
C LYS A 274 -4.57 6.21 41.52
N ILE A 275 -5.41 5.19 41.32
CA ILE A 275 -5.01 3.82 41.04
C ILE A 275 -5.81 3.25 39.86
N GLU A 276 -5.18 2.40 39.04
CA GLU A 276 -5.81 1.55 38.03
C GLU A 276 -5.11 0.17 38.01
N LEU A 277 -5.86 -0.90 37.74
CA LEU A 277 -5.34 -2.28 37.69
C LEU A 277 -5.59 -2.95 36.33
N PHE A 278 -4.60 -3.70 35.84
CA PHE A 278 -4.68 -4.57 34.68
C PHE A 278 -4.26 -5.99 35.06
N ASP A 279 -5.23 -6.86 35.27
CA ASP A 279 -5.12 -8.18 35.93
C ASP A 279 -5.40 -9.37 34.99
N SER A 280 -5.74 -9.08 33.74
CA SER A 280 -6.31 -10.06 32.81
C SER A 280 -6.18 -9.63 31.35
N LEU A 281 -6.15 -10.57 30.41
CA LEU A 281 -6.04 -10.28 28.97
C LEU A 281 -7.15 -9.34 28.44
N PRO A 282 -8.43 -9.47 28.85
CA PRO A 282 -9.46 -8.49 28.49
C PRO A 282 -9.18 -7.07 29.00
N SER A 283 -8.56 -6.91 30.18
CA SER A 283 -8.21 -5.58 30.72
C SER A 283 -7.17 -4.86 29.85
N VAL A 284 -6.10 -5.56 29.43
CA VAL A 284 -5.05 -5.00 28.56
C VAL A 284 -5.57 -4.81 27.13
N TYR A 285 -6.42 -5.70 26.63
CA TYR A 285 -7.10 -5.50 25.35
C TYR A 285 -7.92 -4.19 25.33
N ARG A 286 -8.63 -3.86 26.42
CA ARG A 286 -9.34 -2.57 26.54
C ARG A 286 -8.38 -1.38 26.62
N LEU A 287 -7.27 -1.49 27.35
CA LEU A 287 -6.23 -0.45 27.38
C LEU A 287 -5.69 -0.17 25.96
N PHE A 288 -5.44 -1.22 25.19
CA PHE A 288 -4.99 -1.12 23.80
C PHE A 288 -6.03 -0.46 22.90
N MET A 289 -7.30 -0.88 22.96
CA MET A 289 -8.39 -0.21 22.23
C MET A 289 -8.60 1.26 22.62
N ALA A 290 -8.30 1.64 23.87
CA ALA A 290 -8.38 3.02 24.36
C ALA A 290 -7.18 3.90 23.97
N LEU A 291 -6.02 3.29 23.71
CA LEU A 291 -4.80 3.97 23.25
C LEU A 291 -4.70 4.04 21.73
N ASN A 292 -5.14 2.99 21.03
CA ASN A 292 -5.14 2.88 19.58
C ASN A 292 -6.37 2.06 19.11
N PRO A 293 -7.48 2.70 18.71
CA PRO A 293 -8.72 2.03 18.32
C PRO A 293 -8.62 1.40 16.92
N ASP A 294 -7.85 0.32 16.81
CA ASP A 294 -7.61 -0.41 15.55
C ASP A 294 -8.79 -1.34 15.20
N ALA A 295 -9.29 -1.21 13.97
CA ALA A 295 -10.41 -2.03 13.46
C ALA A 295 -10.04 -3.52 13.36
N LYS A 296 -8.78 -3.85 13.00
CA LYS A 296 -8.31 -5.24 12.96
C LYS A 296 -8.25 -5.82 14.38
N LEU A 297 -7.87 -5.02 15.38
CA LEU A 297 -7.89 -5.50 16.77
C LEU A 297 -9.32 -5.82 17.22
N THR A 298 -10.29 -5.03 16.78
CA THR A 298 -11.73 -5.26 17.02
C THR A 298 -12.23 -6.56 16.41
N GLU A 299 -11.83 -6.90 15.17
CA GLU A 299 -12.13 -8.21 14.55
C GLU A 299 -11.57 -9.38 15.37
N PHE A 300 -10.42 -9.18 16.03
CA PHE A 300 -9.73 -10.18 16.85
C PHE A 300 -10.19 -10.23 18.30
N SER A 301 -11.23 -9.50 18.69
CA SER A 301 -11.83 -9.53 20.04
C SER A 301 -12.08 -10.94 20.60
N PHE A 302 -12.35 -11.93 19.74
CA PHE A 302 -12.51 -13.35 20.11
C PHE A 302 -11.28 -13.97 20.81
N ILE A 303 -10.07 -13.42 20.67
CA ILE A 303 -8.88 -13.93 21.37
C ILE A 303 -9.03 -13.79 22.89
N THR A 304 -9.78 -12.79 23.37
CA THR A 304 -10.01 -12.54 24.80
C THR A 304 -10.82 -13.66 25.47
N THR A 305 -11.53 -14.48 24.69
CA THR A 305 -12.33 -15.62 25.15
C THR A 305 -11.84 -16.96 24.60
N TRP A 306 -10.72 -17.01 23.87
CA TRP A 306 -10.22 -18.20 23.15
C TRP A 306 -10.22 -19.50 23.98
N ALA A 307 -9.80 -19.42 25.25
CA ALA A 307 -9.73 -20.58 26.14
C ALA A 307 -11.11 -21.22 26.45
N ALA A 308 -12.20 -20.46 26.30
CA ALA A 308 -13.58 -20.90 26.54
C ALA A 308 -14.34 -21.27 25.25
N LEU A 309 -13.72 -21.14 24.06
CA LEU A 309 -14.35 -21.49 22.79
C LEU A 309 -14.36 -23.00 22.54
N GLU A 310 -15.47 -23.51 22.02
CA GLU A 310 -15.58 -24.88 21.53
C GLU A 310 -14.63 -25.14 20.34
N GLU A 311 -14.17 -26.38 20.21
CA GLU A 311 -13.14 -26.76 19.22
C GLU A 311 -13.58 -26.52 17.77
N ALA A 312 -14.86 -26.79 17.45
CA ALA A 312 -15.43 -26.48 16.14
C ALA A 312 -15.37 -24.98 15.81
N ARG A 313 -15.63 -24.11 16.78
CA ARG A 313 -15.54 -22.65 16.62
C ARG A 313 -14.08 -22.18 16.53
N LYS A 314 -13.14 -22.84 17.23
CA LYS A 314 -11.70 -22.61 17.05
C LYS A 314 -11.24 -22.97 15.64
N PHE A 315 -11.68 -24.09 15.06
CA PHE A 315 -11.36 -24.46 13.68
C PHE A 315 -11.87 -23.44 12.66
N GLU A 316 -13.11 -22.95 12.82
CA GLU A 316 -13.71 -21.94 11.94
C GLU A 316 -12.95 -20.60 12.03
N LEU A 317 -12.77 -20.07 13.25
CA LEU A 317 -12.03 -18.81 13.47
C LEU A 317 -10.59 -18.91 12.99
N TYR A 318 -9.90 -20.01 13.26
CA TYR A 318 -8.55 -20.24 12.75
C TYR A 318 -8.51 -20.29 11.23
N SER A 319 -9.46 -20.98 10.58
CA SER A 319 -9.54 -21.07 9.13
C SER A 319 -9.90 -19.73 8.44
N LYS A 320 -10.40 -18.74 9.18
CA LYS A 320 -10.66 -17.37 8.70
C LYS A 320 -9.54 -16.38 9.02
N TYR A 321 -8.93 -16.50 10.20
CA TYR A 321 -8.04 -15.49 10.78
C TYR A 321 -6.57 -15.94 10.93
N SER A 322 -6.16 -17.09 10.37
CA SER A 322 -4.76 -17.54 10.47
C SER A 322 -3.78 -16.53 9.83
N CYS A 323 -2.85 -16.08 10.68
CA CYS A 323 -1.78 -15.12 10.44
C CYS A 323 -0.67 -15.33 11.50
N HIS A 324 0.46 -14.65 11.37
CA HIS A 324 1.58 -14.73 12.33
C HIS A 324 1.15 -14.37 13.77
N GLU A 325 0.33 -13.33 13.92
CA GLU A 325 -0.22 -12.86 15.18
C GLU A 325 -1.02 -13.97 15.89
N LEU A 326 -1.99 -14.59 15.18
CA LEU A 326 -2.81 -15.66 15.73
C LEU A 326 -2.02 -16.94 15.97
N ASN A 327 -1.14 -17.31 15.04
CA ASN A 327 -0.31 -18.51 15.14
C ASN A 327 0.62 -18.43 16.38
N PHE A 328 1.19 -17.26 16.67
CA PHE A 328 2.02 -17.02 17.86
C PHE A 328 1.19 -16.86 19.14
N PHE A 329 0.01 -16.22 19.10
CA PHE A 329 -0.92 -16.18 20.24
C PHE A 329 -1.33 -17.59 20.67
N ILE A 330 -1.71 -18.45 19.71
CA ILE A 330 -2.06 -19.85 19.96
C ILE A 330 -0.84 -20.66 20.46
N TYR A 331 0.36 -20.43 19.90
CA TYR A 331 1.60 -21.06 20.39
C TYR A 331 1.82 -20.83 21.89
N GLN A 332 1.56 -19.61 22.38
CA GLN A 332 1.75 -19.24 23.79
C GLN A 332 0.56 -19.65 24.68
N LYS A 333 -0.69 -19.45 24.23
CA LYS A 333 -1.89 -19.55 25.08
C LYS A 333 -2.71 -20.83 24.90
N ASP A 334 -2.55 -21.57 23.80
CA ASP A 334 -3.23 -22.85 23.54
C ASP A 334 -2.30 -23.83 22.80
N ARG A 335 -1.23 -24.23 23.50
CA ARG A 335 -0.15 -25.04 22.93
C ARG A 335 -0.63 -26.39 22.37
N LYS A 336 -1.72 -26.94 22.91
CA LYS A 336 -2.32 -28.20 22.42
C LYS A 336 -2.92 -28.02 21.02
N PHE A 337 -3.72 -26.97 20.82
CA PHE A 337 -4.22 -26.62 19.49
C PHE A 337 -3.08 -26.23 18.54
N PHE A 338 -2.02 -25.57 19.05
CA PHE A 338 -0.83 -25.26 18.25
C PHE A 338 -0.19 -26.51 17.65
N ASP A 339 0.25 -27.47 18.47
CA ASP A 339 0.99 -28.64 17.97
C ASP A 339 0.11 -29.60 17.16
N ALA A 340 -1.20 -29.67 17.45
CA ALA A 340 -2.14 -30.56 16.74
C ALA A 340 -2.65 -29.99 15.39
N VAL A 341 -2.81 -28.66 15.27
CA VAL A 341 -3.47 -28.02 14.11
C VAL A 341 -2.54 -27.03 13.41
N VAL A 342 -2.06 -26.02 14.14
CA VAL A 342 -1.31 -24.89 13.57
C VAL A 342 0.02 -25.36 12.98
N LYS A 343 0.80 -26.11 13.76
CA LYS A 343 2.14 -26.57 13.39
C LYS A 343 2.15 -27.46 12.12
N PRO A 344 1.38 -28.54 12.01
CA PRO A 344 1.35 -29.35 10.78
C PRO A 344 0.74 -28.60 9.59
N TYR A 345 -0.15 -27.63 9.81
CA TYR A 345 -0.69 -26.80 8.74
C TYR A 345 0.36 -25.84 8.15
N ILE A 346 1.01 -25.02 8.98
CA ILE A 346 2.02 -24.05 8.50
C ILE A 346 3.31 -24.72 7.99
N ALA A 347 3.53 -26.01 8.28
CA ALA A 347 4.61 -26.79 7.67
C ALA A 347 4.47 -26.86 6.14
N HIS A 348 3.23 -26.92 5.61
CA HIS A 348 2.96 -26.91 4.17
C HIS A 348 3.12 -25.54 3.51
N LYS A 349 3.37 -24.46 4.28
CA LYS A 349 3.47 -23.11 3.73
C LYS A 349 4.60 -23.01 2.72
N ARG A 350 4.30 -22.47 1.54
CA ARG A 350 5.21 -22.37 0.39
C ARG A 350 6.44 -21.51 0.73
N ASP A 351 6.22 -20.21 0.90
CA ASP A 351 7.26 -19.24 1.23
C ASP A 351 7.20 -18.99 2.75
N LYS A 352 8.20 -19.47 3.51
CA LYS A 352 8.24 -19.42 4.98
C LYS A 352 9.03 -18.22 5.49
N THR A 353 8.41 -17.37 6.31
CA THR A 353 9.05 -16.22 6.96
C THR A 353 9.87 -16.63 8.19
N PHE A 354 10.51 -15.65 8.84
CA PHE A 354 11.16 -15.84 10.13
C PHE A 354 10.20 -16.46 11.18
N ILE A 355 9.00 -15.90 11.33
CA ILE A 355 8.00 -16.39 12.29
C ILE A 355 7.58 -17.83 11.99
N ASP A 356 7.39 -18.20 10.72
CA ASP A 356 7.04 -19.59 10.37
C ASP A 356 8.18 -20.56 10.73
N LYS A 357 9.44 -20.21 10.39
CA LYS A 357 10.62 -21.01 10.70
C LYS A 357 10.81 -21.17 12.23
N TRP A 358 10.63 -20.07 12.98
CA TRP A 358 10.68 -20.08 14.45
C TRP A 358 9.58 -20.96 15.07
N LEU A 359 8.33 -20.83 14.62
CA LEU A 359 7.20 -21.63 15.12
C LEU A 359 7.34 -23.13 14.80
N LEU A 360 7.88 -23.47 13.63
CA LEU A 360 8.09 -24.86 13.22
C LEU A 360 9.25 -25.54 13.96
N GLY A 361 10.27 -24.78 14.34
CA GLY A 361 11.52 -25.32 14.92
C GLY A 361 12.60 -25.59 13.86
N LEU A 362 12.58 -24.83 12.76
CA LEU A 362 13.62 -24.88 11.73
C LEU A 362 14.87 -24.09 12.18
N ASP A 363 15.97 -24.27 11.44
CA ASP A 363 17.18 -23.46 11.62
C ASP A 363 16.89 -21.98 11.35
N LEU A 364 17.59 -21.11 12.07
CA LEU A 364 17.51 -19.65 11.99
C LEU A 364 18.90 -19.00 11.83
N GLY A 365 19.98 -19.78 11.66
CA GLY A 365 21.35 -19.25 11.54
C GLY A 365 21.51 -18.23 10.41
N GLU A 366 20.75 -18.37 9.32
CA GLU A 366 20.69 -17.39 8.21
C GLU A 366 20.27 -15.98 8.66
N TYR A 367 19.52 -15.84 9.76
CA TYR A 367 19.06 -14.55 10.29
C TYR A 367 20.09 -13.86 11.20
N LEU A 368 21.24 -14.48 11.45
CA LEU A 368 22.39 -13.82 12.08
C LEU A 368 23.24 -13.05 11.05
N GLU A 369 23.12 -13.35 9.76
CA GLU A 369 23.78 -12.61 8.68
C GLU A 369 23.31 -11.14 8.68
N PRO A 370 24.23 -10.15 8.62
CA PRO A 370 23.90 -8.73 8.77
C PRO A 370 22.71 -8.22 7.94
N TRP A 371 22.60 -8.66 6.69
CA TRP A 371 21.52 -8.26 5.78
C TRP A 371 20.14 -8.81 6.21
N ALA A 372 20.09 -10.02 6.76
CA ALA A 372 18.86 -10.64 7.23
C ALA A 372 18.48 -10.13 8.63
N PHE A 373 19.44 -10.02 9.54
CA PHE A 373 19.24 -9.49 10.89
C PHE A 373 18.68 -8.05 10.86
N ALA A 374 19.23 -7.19 9.99
CA ALA A 374 18.79 -5.81 9.83
C ALA A 374 17.33 -5.69 9.36
N ARG A 375 16.78 -6.72 8.69
CA ARG A 375 15.38 -6.76 8.22
C ARG A 375 14.38 -7.25 9.26
N LEU A 376 14.83 -8.01 10.27
CA LEU A 376 13.97 -8.45 11.37
C LEU A 376 13.48 -7.25 12.20
N ASN A 377 12.22 -7.28 12.62
CA ASN A 377 11.68 -6.33 13.58
C ASN A 377 12.14 -6.63 15.02
N ALA A 378 11.90 -5.73 15.97
CA ALA A 378 12.44 -5.86 17.34
C ALA A 378 11.96 -7.14 18.05
N PHE A 379 10.69 -7.50 17.88
CA PHE A 379 10.12 -8.74 18.41
C PHE A 379 10.75 -9.99 17.77
N GLU A 380 10.92 -10.00 16.44
CA GLU A 380 11.60 -11.09 15.72
C GLU A 380 13.06 -11.27 16.18
N ARG A 381 13.81 -10.17 16.37
CA ARG A 381 15.17 -10.23 16.92
C ARG A 381 15.18 -10.87 18.30
N ILE A 382 14.27 -10.48 19.20
CA ILE A 382 14.15 -11.08 20.54
C ILE A 382 13.86 -12.59 20.45
N LEU A 383 12.94 -13.00 19.57
CA LEU A 383 12.64 -14.41 19.32
C LEU A 383 13.87 -15.21 18.80
N LEU A 384 14.73 -14.60 17.97
CA LEU A 384 15.98 -15.20 17.50
C LEU A 384 16.94 -15.45 18.68
N GLY A 385 17.14 -14.45 19.55
CA GLY A 385 17.95 -14.57 20.75
C GLY A 385 17.42 -15.59 21.76
N GLN A 386 16.10 -15.71 21.90
CA GLN A 386 15.47 -16.74 22.72
C GLN A 386 15.61 -18.16 22.13
N ARG A 387 15.80 -18.30 20.81
CA ARG A 387 15.96 -19.59 20.14
C ARG A 387 17.41 -20.07 20.06
N LEU A 388 18.38 -19.15 20.04
CA LEU A 388 19.81 -19.43 19.91
C LEU A 388 20.56 -18.99 21.18
N PRO A 389 20.72 -19.87 22.20
CA PRO A 389 21.24 -19.49 23.51
C PRO A 389 22.61 -18.79 23.46
N ASP A 390 23.50 -19.24 22.57
CA ASP A 390 24.84 -18.69 22.37
C ASP A 390 24.83 -17.23 21.86
N GLN A 391 23.72 -16.80 21.23
CA GLN A 391 23.51 -15.43 20.74
C GLN A 391 22.58 -14.61 21.64
N GLY A 392 21.85 -15.24 22.57
CA GLY A 392 20.84 -14.58 23.39
C GLY A 392 21.36 -13.35 24.15
N ALA A 393 22.54 -13.46 24.76
CA ALA A 393 23.17 -12.33 25.46
C ALA A 393 23.66 -11.21 24.52
N SER A 394 24.01 -11.51 23.27
CA SER A 394 24.36 -10.51 22.27
C SER A 394 23.12 -9.74 21.81
N ILE A 395 22.05 -10.47 21.49
CA ILE A 395 20.78 -9.93 20.98
C ILE A 395 20.03 -9.14 22.08
N GLU A 396 20.09 -9.59 23.33
CA GLU A 396 19.65 -8.81 24.49
C GLU A 396 20.40 -7.48 24.58
N ARG A 397 21.74 -7.52 24.54
CA ARG A 397 22.55 -6.31 24.64
C ARG A 397 22.30 -5.37 23.46
N HIS A 398 22.18 -5.88 22.23
CA HIS A 398 21.74 -5.10 21.07
C HIS A 398 20.37 -4.45 21.32
N SER A 399 19.42 -5.17 21.91
CA SER A 399 18.06 -4.65 22.18
C SER A 399 18.07 -3.53 23.23
N VAL A 400 18.91 -3.66 24.27
CA VAL A 400 19.14 -2.59 25.26
C VAL A 400 19.86 -1.41 24.60
N ASP A 401 20.99 -1.64 23.92
CA ASP A 401 21.76 -0.61 23.22
C ASP A 401 20.89 0.18 22.21
N SER A 402 20.00 -0.50 21.48
CA SER A 402 19.06 0.13 20.55
C SER A 402 18.00 0.98 21.24
N PHE A 403 17.56 0.58 22.44
CA PHE A 403 16.63 1.36 23.25
C PHE A 403 17.34 2.57 23.90
N ASP A 404 18.58 2.41 24.35
CA ASP A 404 19.45 3.46 24.92
C ASP A 404 19.88 4.54 23.89
N LEU A 405 19.43 4.45 22.63
CA LEU A 405 19.52 5.50 21.61
C LEU A 405 18.22 6.32 21.44
N LEU A 406 17.09 5.87 21.98
CA LEU A 406 15.83 6.58 21.87
C LEU A 406 15.76 7.75 22.87
N PRO A 407 15.24 8.93 22.48
CA PRO A 407 15.03 10.02 23.42
C PRO A 407 13.88 9.74 24.39
N GLU A 408 14.02 10.13 25.65
CA GLU A 408 12.91 10.11 26.63
C GLU A 408 11.78 11.06 26.19
N ASP A 409 10.68 10.52 25.67
CA ASP A 409 9.44 11.28 25.45
C ASP A 409 8.57 11.26 26.72
N ARG A 410 8.78 12.28 27.56
CA ARG A 410 8.01 12.48 28.78
C ARG A 410 6.58 12.94 28.51
N GLU A 411 6.25 13.49 27.35
CA GLU A 411 4.87 13.88 27.01
C GLU A 411 4.05 12.65 26.60
N ARG A 412 4.60 11.78 25.75
CA ARG A 412 4.07 10.45 25.44
C ARG A 412 3.88 9.62 26.71
N PHE A 413 4.89 9.50 27.58
CA PHE A 413 4.74 8.77 28.85
C PHE A 413 3.59 9.33 29.69
N ASN A 414 3.50 10.67 29.82
CA ASN A 414 2.40 11.32 30.54
C ASN A 414 1.03 11.13 29.87
N HIS A 415 0.96 10.96 28.55
CA HIS A 415 -0.28 10.62 27.84
C HIS A 415 -0.68 9.16 28.12
N LEU A 416 0.20 8.20 27.84
CA LEU A 416 -0.03 6.76 28.06
C LEU A 416 -0.48 6.50 29.51
N PHE A 417 0.22 7.09 30.48
CA PHE A 417 -0.09 6.99 31.90
C PHE A 417 -1.46 7.58 32.27
N LYS A 418 -1.84 8.74 31.71
CA LYS A 418 -3.14 9.38 31.94
C LYS A 418 -4.31 8.68 31.26
N THR A 419 -4.07 7.98 30.14
CA THR A 419 -5.09 7.17 29.47
C THR A 419 -5.27 5.83 30.18
N ALA A 420 -4.18 5.21 30.66
CA ALA A 420 -4.24 4.04 31.52
C ALA A 420 -5.07 4.31 32.80
N LEU A 421 -4.79 5.39 33.54
CA LEU A 421 -5.56 5.84 34.72
C LEU A 421 -7.04 6.26 34.46
N LYS A 422 -7.62 5.89 33.32
CA LYS A 422 -9.01 6.13 32.95
C LYS A 422 -9.75 4.90 32.41
N GLY A 423 -9.10 3.74 32.30
CA GLY A 423 -9.68 2.55 31.67
C GLY A 423 -10.97 2.05 32.33
N SER A 424 -11.03 2.10 33.66
CA SER A 424 -12.15 1.66 34.50
C SER A 424 -13.28 2.69 34.65
N ALA A 425 -13.21 3.89 34.03
CA ALA A 425 -14.17 4.97 34.23
C ALA A 425 -15.62 4.67 33.74
N LEU A 426 -15.86 3.48 33.19
CA LEU A 426 -17.16 2.95 32.76
C LEU A 426 -17.57 1.66 33.49
N GLU A 427 -16.76 1.14 34.41
CA GLU A 427 -17.11 -0.04 35.23
C GLU A 427 -17.84 0.38 36.51
N THR A 428 -18.99 -0.25 36.78
CA THR A 428 -19.91 0.13 37.86
C THR A 428 -19.71 -0.64 39.17
N GLY A 429 -18.60 -1.40 39.31
CA GLY A 429 -18.32 -2.25 40.47
C GLY A 429 -17.09 -1.82 41.26
N ASP A 430 -17.26 -1.50 42.55
CA ASP A 430 -16.17 -1.22 43.48
C ASP A 430 -15.47 -2.53 43.93
N ALA A 431 -14.81 -3.21 43.00
CA ALA A 431 -14.29 -4.57 43.16
C ALA A 431 -13.20 -4.74 44.25
N LEU A 432 -12.62 -3.63 44.71
CA LEU A 432 -11.59 -3.58 45.76
C LEU A 432 -12.03 -2.77 47.00
N GLY A 433 -13.27 -2.28 47.05
CA GLY A 433 -13.75 -1.43 48.15
C GLY A 433 -13.07 -0.06 48.23
N PHE A 434 -12.41 0.40 47.17
CA PHE A 434 -11.68 1.67 47.13
C PHE A 434 -12.64 2.87 47.17
N GLY A 435 -13.80 2.75 46.52
CA GLY A 435 -14.87 3.75 46.55
C GLY A 435 -15.58 3.86 47.90
N ALA A 436 -15.63 2.77 48.67
CA ALA A 436 -16.05 2.76 50.07
C ALA A 436 -14.97 3.36 50.99
N ALA A 437 -13.75 2.82 50.96
CA ALA A 437 -12.65 3.26 51.82
C ALA A 437 -12.28 4.75 51.63
N LEU A 438 -12.36 5.28 50.41
CA LEU A 438 -12.15 6.70 50.13
C LEU A 438 -13.23 7.60 50.74
N LYS A 439 -14.46 7.10 50.94
CA LYS A 439 -15.52 7.83 51.66
C LYS A 439 -15.26 7.79 53.16
N ASP A 440 -14.97 6.62 53.71
CA ASP A 440 -14.72 6.47 55.15
C ASP A 440 -13.49 7.26 55.60
N ALA A 441 -12.39 7.23 54.83
CA ALA A 441 -11.20 8.03 55.10
C ALA A 441 -11.42 9.55 54.97
N LYS A 442 -12.30 9.99 54.03
CA LYS A 442 -12.69 11.41 53.95
C LYS A 442 -13.59 11.81 55.12
N MET A 443 -14.54 10.97 55.51
CA MET A 443 -15.41 11.22 56.65
C MET A 443 -14.64 11.22 57.97
N GLN A 444 -13.58 10.41 58.09
CA GLN A 444 -12.61 10.49 59.20
C GLN A 444 -11.81 11.80 59.18
N ASN A 445 -11.27 12.22 58.03
CA ASN A 445 -10.59 13.52 57.92
C ASN A 445 -11.54 14.70 58.22
N GLU A 446 -12.82 14.63 57.84
CA GLU A 446 -13.81 15.65 58.18
C GLU A 446 -14.12 15.64 59.69
N LEU A 447 -14.29 14.46 60.30
CA LEU A 447 -14.49 14.29 61.75
C LEU A 447 -13.27 14.70 62.62
N GLU A 448 -12.04 14.54 62.13
CA GLU A 448 -10.84 15.00 62.86
C GLU A 448 -10.64 16.53 62.76
N ASN A 449 -11.09 17.17 61.67
CA ASN A 449 -11.06 18.64 61.57
C ASN A 449 -12.11 19.31 62.48
N ASP A 450 -13.25 18.67 62.75
CA ASP A 450 -14.30 19.18 63.66
C ASP A 450 -13.84 19.31 65.13
N PHE A 451 -12.69 18.73 65.51
CA PHE A 451 -12.11 18.88 66.85
C PHE A 451 -11.15 20.08 67.01
N SER A 452 -11.04 20.97 66.00
CA SER A 452 -10.17 22.15 66.09
C SER A 452 -10.78 23.43 65.49
N MET A 453 -11.84 23.95 66.11
CA MET A 453 -12.09 25.41 66.24
C MET A 453 -13.23 25.70 67.23
N ALA A 454 -12.95 26.53 68.24
CA ALA A 454 -13.94 27.09 69.14
C ALA A 454 -13.81 28.62 69.18
N ASP A 455 -14.94 29.32 69.15
CA ASP A 455 -15.15 30.76 69.31
C ASP A 455 -14.31 31.73 68.46
N MET A 456 -14.97 32.34 67.47
CA MET A 456 -15.55 33.70 67.62
C MET A 456 -16.41 34.08 66.39
N ALA A 457 -17.65 34.53 66.63
CA ALA A 457 -18.56 35.05 65.60
C ALA A 457 -18.43 36.59 65.43
N VAL A 458 -19.02 37.24 64.41
CA VAL A 458 -20.37 37.88 64.35
C VAL A 458 -20.28 38.94 63.20
N PRO A 459 -21.35 39.44 62.50
CA PRO A 459 -22.76 39.02 62.36
C PRO A 459 -23.23 38.73 60.91
N SER A 460 -24.46 38.22 60.77
CA SER A 460 -25.26 38.25 59.52
C SER A 460 -26.25 39.44 59.49
N PRO A 461 -26.83 39.77 58.32
CA PRO A 461 -28.21 40.26 58.23
C PRO A 461 -29.17 39.21 57.61
N ALA A 462 -30.48 39.48 57.71
CA ALA A 462 -31.57 38.51 57.54
C ALA A 462 -32.20 38.46 56.11
N PRO A 463 -33.05 37.47 55.78
CA PRO A 463 -33.43 37.14 54.39
C PRO A 463 -34.77 37.73 53.92
N MET A 464 -35.06 37.60 52.62
CA MET A 464 -36.41 37.70 52.06
C MET A 464 -36.67 36.64 50.97
N VAL A 465 -37.95 36.44 50.62
CA VAL A 465 -38.47 35.28 49.88
C VAL A 465 -39.19 35.72 48.61
N SER A 466 -38.98 35.05 47.47
CA SER A 466 -40.07 34.57 46.57
C SER A 466 -39.58 33.95 45.24
N ARG A 467 -40.51 33.26 44.57
CA ARG A 467 -40.35 32.48 43.32
C ARG A 467 -40.12 33.36 42.08
N ALA A 468 -39.37 32.85 41.10
CA ALA A 468 -39.70 32.99 39.67
C ALA A 468 -39.01 31.92 38.80
N ARG A 469 -39.40 31.87 37.51
CA ARG A 469 -39.08 30.84 36.50
C ARG A 469 -38.24 31.48 35.36
N MET A 470 -37.70 30.63 34.48
CA MET A 470 -37.34 30.87 33.05
C MET A 470 -35.91 31.25 32.61
N MET A 471 -35.48 30.46 31.60
CA MET A 471 -34.77 30.79 30.34
C MET A 471 -33.29 31.19 30.28
N LEU A 472 -32.64 30.62 29.27
CA LEU A 472 -31.34 30.97 28.70
C LEU A 472 -31.50 32.06 27.62
N PRO A 473 -30.62 33.08 27.57
CA PRO A 473 -30.47 33.95 26.42
C PRO A 473 -29.33 33.49 25.49
N SER A 474 -29.44 33.82 24.19
CA SER A 474 -28.44 33.55 23.14
C SER A 474 -27.42 34.70 22.97
N ALA A 475 -26.34 34.45 22.24
CA ALA A 475 -25.29 35.44 21.95
C ALA A 475 -25.54 36.26 20.65
N PRO A 476 -24.95 37.46 20.50
CA PRO A 476 -25.29 38.41 19.41
C PRO A 476 -24.40 38.29 18.15
N PRO A 477 -24.81 38.92 17.02
CA PRO A 477 -24.09 38.88 15.73
C PRO A 477 -23.02 39.99 15.57
N PRO A 478 -22.10 39.86 14.58
CA PRO A 478 -21.12 40.90 14.23
C PRO A 478 -21.70 41.98 13.27
N PRO A 479 -21.11 43.20 13.24
CA PRO A 479 -21.51 44.30 12.36
C PRO A 479 -20.80 44.28 10.99
N ALA A 480 -21.23 45.15 10.06
CA ALA A 480 -20.65 45.30 8.72
C ALA A 480 -20.25 46.75 8.39
N GLY A 481 -19.17 46.94 7.61
CA GLY A 481 -18.70 48.26 7.15
C GLY A 481 -17.71 48.18 5.98
N VAL A 482 -17.98 48.92 4.91
CA VAL A 482 -17.16 49.10 3.68
C VAL A 482 -15.81 49.79 3.99
N SER A 483 -14.70 49.64 3.26
CA SER A 483 -14.39 49.05 1.92
C SER A 483 -12.90 48.57 1.90
N ARG A 484 -12.09 48.35 0.84
CA ARG A 484 -12.08 48.78 -0.59
C ARG A 484 -11.03 47.98 -1.42
N GLU A 485 -11.29 47.80 -2.73
CA GLU A 485 -10.35 47.37 -3.81
C GLU A 485 -9.67 45.98 -3.70
N SER A 486 -9.30 45.28 -4.79
CA SER A 486 -9.31 45.60 -6.24
C SER A 486 -9.85 44.42 -7.09
N SER A 487 -10.05 44.58 -8.41
CA SER A 487 -10.80 43.60 -9.24
C SER A 487 -10.35 43.43 -10.71
N ALA A 488 -10.21 42.17 -11.15
CA ALA A 488 -10.25 41.67 -12.53
C ALA A 488 -10.55 40.14 -12.49
N ARG A 489 -11.42 39.48 -13.27
CA ARG A 489 -11.65 39.41 -14.75
C ARG A 489 -10.44 38.79 -15.50
N PHE A 490 -10.59 37.82 -16.41
CA PHE A 490 -11.79 37.28 -17.10
C PHE A 490 -11.53 35.95 -17.86
N LYS A 491 -12.56 35.09 -18.01
CA LYS A 491 -12.79 34.07 -19.10
C LYS A 491 -11.78 32.88 -19.15
N HIS A 492 -12.02 31.74 -19.81
CA HIS A 492 -13.12 31.23 -20.68
C HIS A 492 -13.95 30.14 -19.96
N LYS A 493 -15.24 29.88 -20.20
CA LYS A 493 -16.09 29.84 -21.42
C LYS A 493 -15.93 28.55 -22.25
N ALA A 494 -16.76 27.55 -21.91
CA ALA A 494 -17.20 26.47 -22.80
C ALA A 494 -18.74 26.52 -22.87
N SER A 495 -19.32 26.16 -24.02
CA SER A 495 -20.76 26.25 -24.27
C SER A 495 -21.17 25.26 -25.36
N ILE A 496 -22.25 24.52 -25.13
CA ILE A 496 -23.23 24.06 -26.13
C ILE A 496 -24.46 23.53 -25.38
N SER A 497 -25.61 23.62 -26.02
CA SER A 497 -26.92 23.26 -25.48
C SER A 497 -27.22 21.75 -25.55
N ALA A 498 -28.17 21.37 -24.70
CA ALA A 498 -29.14 20.28 -24.82
C ALA A 498 -29.40 19.73 -26.24
N ASP A 499 -29.74 18.43 -26.32
CA ASP A 499 -31.16 18.05 -26.26
C ASP A 499 -31.41 16.62 -25.72
N ASP A 500 -32.39 16.57 -24.81
CA ASP A 500 -33.42 15.53 -24.57
C ASP A 500 -33.19 14.20 -23.79
N PHE A 501 -34.32 13.77 -23.21
CA PHE A 501 -34.72 12.54 -22.49
C PHE A 501 -34.31 12.27 -21.02
N ASP A 502 -35.25 11.60 -20.33
CA ASP A 502 -35.49 11.63 -18.89
C ASP A 502 -35.44 10.22 -18.25
N SER A 503 -34.84 10.14 -17.05
CA SER A 503 -35.04 9.05 -16.09
C SER A 503 -34.60 9.49 -14.68
N GLY A 504 -35.44 10.25 -13.97
CA GLY A 504 -35.15 10.70 -12.61
C GLY A 504 -34.99 9.56 -11.59
N MET A 505 -33.83 9.45 -10.94
CA MET A 505 -33.64 8.59 -9.76
C MET A 505 -33.91 9.35 -8.46
N MET A 506 -34.61 8.71 -7.53
CA MET A 506 -34.80 9.23 -6.17
C MET A 506 -33.48 9.26 -5.39
N LYS A 507 -33.39 10.21 -4.46
CA LYS A 507 -32.51 10.10 -3.28
C LYS A 507 -33.36 9.68 -2.09
N GLU A 508 -32.79 8.85 -1.23
CA GLU A 508 -33.32 8.62 0.11
C GLU A 508 -32.82 9.74 1.04
N GLU A 509 -33.75 10.44 1.67
CA GLU A 509 -33.50 11.26 2.87
C GLU A 509 -34.27 10.60 4.03
N SER A 510 -33.64 10.50 5.19
CA SER A 510 -34.15 9.77 6.35
C SER A 510 -34.72 10.72 7.40
N ASP A 511 -36.04 10.83 7.47
CA ASP A 511 -36.77 11.53 8.55
C ASP A 511 -37.40 10.52 9.52
N GLU A 512 -37.33 10.82 10.82
CA GLU A 512 -37.85 9.98 11.90
C GLU A 512 -39.33 10.29 12.23
N PHE A 513 -40.19 9.27 12.26
CA PHE A 513 -41.55 9.32 12.84
C PHE A 513 -41.91 7.94 13.46
N PRO A 514 -42.85 7.85 14.42
CA PRO A 514 -42.60 7.08 15.65
C PRO A 514 -43.36 5.75 15.77
N ASP A 515 -42.96 4.96 16.78
CA ASP A 515 -43.53 3.65 17.11
C ASP A 515 -45.05 3.63 17.31
N GLY A 516 -45.69 2.61 16.74
CA GLY A 516 -47.02 2.15 17.16
C GLY A 516 -47.92 1.59 16.04
N LEU A 517 -48.28 0.31 16.16
CA LEU A 517 -49.34 -0.38 15.39
C LEU A 517 -49.06 -0.62 13.89
N GLY A 518 -48.14 -1.53 13.57
CA GLY A 518 -47.95 -2.06 12.19
C GLY A 518 -47.61 -3.56 12.08
N ASP A 519 -47.51 -4.28 13.21
CA ASP A 519 -46.77 -5.55 13.31
C ASP A 519 -47.51 -6.80 12.81
N LEU A 520 -48.74 -6.65 12.29
CA LEU A 520 -49.59 -7.75 11.81
C LEU A 520 -49.70 -7.83 10.28
N GLU A 521 -49.70 -6.71 9.56
CA GLU A 521 -49.75 -6.73 8.08
C GLU A 521 -48.38 -7.05 7.45
N LEU A 522 -47.26 -6.80 8.15
CA LEU A 522 -45.93 -7.13 7.65
C LEU A 522 -45.68 -8.65 7.55
N GLN A 523 -46.29 -9.45 8.42
CA GLN A 523 -46.04 -10.90 8.46
C GLN A 523 -46.67 -11.62 7.25
N GLU A 524 -47.89 -11.25 6.86
CA GLU A 524 -48.52 -11.75 5.63
C GLU A 524 -47.76 -11.27 4.37
N ALA A 525 -47.22 -10.04 4.40
CA ALA A 525 -46.39 -9.51 3.31
C ALA A 525 -45.02 -10.21 3.17
N THR A 526 -44.46 -10.80 4.25
CA THR A 526 -43.27 -11.66 4.17
C THR A 526 -43.58 -13.06 3.63
N ALA A 527 -44.71 -13.67 4.01
CA ALA A 527 -45.08 -15.00 3.52
C ALA A 527 -45.18 -15.05 1.98
N GLY A 528 -45.70 -13.98 1.35
CA GLY A 528 -45.75 -13.83 -0.10
C GLY A 528 -44.40 -13.57 -0.80
N ARG A 529 -43.26 -13.58 -0.08
CA ARG A 529 -41.91 -13.35 -0.64
C ARG A 529 -40.97 -14.55 -0.54
N GLU A 530 -41.30 -15.58 0.23
CA GLU A 530 -40.41 -16.74 0.42
C GLU A 530 -40.26 -17.62 -0.85
N GLU A 531 -41.19 -17.53 -1.81
CA GLU A 531 -41.12 -18.27 -3.07
C GLU A 531 -40.35 -17.56 -4.21
N VAL A 532 -39.76 -16.38 -3.98
CA VAL A 532 -38.96 -15.68 -5.02
C VAL A 532 -37.58 -16.33 -5.18
N ARG A 533 -37.57 -17.47 -5.88
CA ARG A 533 -36.37 -18.25 -6.23
C ARG A 533 -35.29 -17.37 -6.84
N GLN A 534 -34.13 -17.32 -6.18
CA GLN A 534 -32.99 -16.51 -6.63
C GLN A 534 -32.51 -16.97 -8.01
N MET A 535 -32.38 -16.01 -8.93
CA MET A 535 -31.94 -16.24 -10.31
C MET A 535 -30.41 -16.32 -10.42
N PHE A 536 -29.89 -16.45 -11.65
CA PHE A 536 -28.46 -16.43 -11.95
C PHE A 536 -27.74 -15.26 -11.27
N ARG A 537 -26.76 -15.56 -10.40
CA ARG A 537 -25.83 -14.57 -9.85
C ARG A 537 -24.57 -14.51 -10.71
N GLN A 538 -24.18 -13.29 -11.09
CA GLN A 538 -22.96 -13.06 -11.86
C GLN A 538 -21.71 -13.46 -11.05
N VAL A 539 -20.66 -13.90 -11.75
CA VAL A 539 -19.33 -14.12 -11.16
C VAL A 539 -18.77 -12.78 -10.68
N ASP A 540 -18.25 -12.74 -9.44
CA ASP A 540 -17.57 -11.57 -8.90
C ASP A 540 -16.30 -11.21 -9.70
N THR A 541 -15.81 -9.97 -9.57
CA THR A 541 -14.59 -9.51 -10.26
C THR A 541 -13.37 -10.32 -9.81
N THR A 542 -12.47 -10.66 -10.73
CA THR A 542 -11.20 -11.33 -10.40
C THR A 542 -10.36 -10.51 -9.43
N GLU A 543 -9.95 -11.11 -8.31
CA GLU A 543 -9.08 -10.50 -7.31
C GLU A 543 -7.67 -11.12 -7.34
N GLU A 544 -6.68 -10.32 -6.95
CA GLU A 544 -5.27 -10.72 -6.77
C GLU A 544 -5.04 -11.06 -5.30
N TRP A 545 -4.68 -12.30 -5.01
CA TRP A 545 -4.54 -12.85 -3.66
C TRP A 545 -3.09 -13.14 -3.29
N VAL A 546 -2.74 -12.97 -2.01
CA VAL A 546 -1.38 -13.16 -1.45
C VAL A 546 -1.44 -13.86 -0.09
N GLU A 547 -0.32 -14.45 0.34
CA GLU A 547 -0.23 -15.17 1.63
C GLU A 547 -0.46 -14.23 2.83
N ASN A 548 -1.31 -14.63 3.77
CA ASN A 548 -1.56 -13.89 5.01
C ASN A 548 -0.47 -14.22 6.05
N ASN A 549 0.64 -13.48 5.95
CA ASN A 549 1.72 -13.47 6.93
C ASN A 549 1.29 -12.70 8.18
N TYR A 550 1.71 -11.44 8.32
CA TYR A 550 1.06 -10.49 9.23
C TYR A 550 -0.32 -10.09 8.67
N TYR A 551 -1.32 -9.92 9.54
CA TYR A 551 -2.73 -9.92 9.15
C TYR A 551 -3.10 -8.78 8.19
N GLN A 552 -3.46 -9.14 6.95
CA GLN A 552 -3.79 -8.22 5.86
C GLN A 552 -2.75 -7.09 5.71
N LEU A 553 -1.46 -7.46 5.72
CA LEU A 553 -0.34 -6.53 5.57
C LEU A 553 0.50 -6.94 4.34
N PRO A 554 0.72 -6.06 3.33
CA PRO A 554 1.55 -6.38 2.17
C PRO A 554 2.99 -6.75 2.56
N ILE A 555 3.63 -7.65 1.81
CA ILE A 555 4.98 -8.15 2.10
C ILE A 555 6.02 -7.02 2.11
N GLU A 556 5.81 -5.99 1.31
CA GLU A 556 6.63 -4.79 1.22
C GLU A 556 6.61 -3.93 2.50
N GLN A 557 5.63 -4.15 3.39
CA GLN A 557 5.48 -3.46 4.68
C GLN A 557 5.92 -4.35 5.88
N GLN A 558 6.23 -5.63 5.64
CA GLN A 558 6.72 -6.58 6.64
C GLN A 558 8.24 -6.40 6.82
N VAL A 559 8.64 -5.25 7.35
CA VAL A 559 10.06 -4.84 7.52
C VAL A 559 10.37 -4.53 8.98
N ALA A 560 11.65 -4.28 9.30
CA ALA A 560 12.12 -4.02 10.66
C ALA A 560 11.35 -2.92 11.42
N ASP A 561 10.83 -1.92 10.70
CA ASP A 561 10.02 -0.83 11.25
C ASP A 561 8.61 -1.25 11.74
N LEU A 562 8.13 -2.45 11.42
CA LEU A 562 6.79 -2.93 11.78
C LEU A 562 6.58 -3.07 13.29
N ILE A 563 7.60 -3.51 14.02
CA ILE A 563 7.63 -3.51 15.49
C ILE A 563 8.98 -2.95 15.91
N LYS A 564 8.98 -1.70 16.40
CA LYS A 564 10.21 -1.01 16.82
C LYS A 564 10.55 -1.35 18.27
N ILE A 565 11.81 -1.20 18.66
CA ILE A 565 12.21 -1.33 20.06
C ILE A 565 11.54 -0.22 20.89
N ASN A 566 10.99 -0.57 22.04
CA ASN A 566 10.42 0.34 23.02
C ASN A 566 10.66 -0.25 24.43
N ALA A 567 10.15 0.40 25.47
CA ALA A 567 10.40 -0.05 26.84
C ALA A 567 9.79 -1.43 27.16
N PHE A 568 8.68 -1.80 26.53
CA PHE A 568 8.06 -3.12 26.65
C PHE A 568 8.89 -4.22 25.97
N TRP A 569 9.33 -4.00 24.73
CA TRP A 569 10.17 -4.98 24.02
C TRP A 569 11.57 -5.08 24.62
N ARG A 570 12.12 -4.00 25.18
CA ARG A 570 13.33 -4.06 26.02
C ARG A 570 13.12 -4.98 27.23
N ASP A 571 12.02 -4.83 27.97
CA ASP A 571 11.71 -5.71 29.10
C ASP A 571 11.54 -7.18 28.65
N TYR A 572 10.96 -7.41 27.46
CA TYR A 572 10.83 -8.75 26.88
C TYR A 572 12.17 -9.33 26.41
N SER A 573 13.11 -8.50 25.96
CA SER A 573 14.47 -8.94 25.62
C SER A 573 15.26 -9.42 26.85
N LEU A 574 15.00 -8.79 28.01
CA LEU A 574 15.58 -9.13 29.32
C LEU A 574 14.87 -10.32 30.01
N HIS A 575 13.80 -10.86 29.42
CA HIS A 575 13.04 -11.97 30.00
C HIS A 575 13.84 -13.29 30.00
N ARG A 576 13.45 -14.22 30.87
CA ARG A 576 14.05 -15.56 30.99
C ARG A 576 12.95 -16.60 31.12
N ALA A 577 13.06 -17.66 30.33
CA ALA A 577 12.13 -18.79 30.33
C ALA A 577 11.93 -19.37 31.74
N GLY A 578 10.69 -19.77 32.06
CA GLY A 578 10.31 -20.31 33.37
C GLY A 578 9.87 -19.29 34.42
N LYS A 579 9.80 -17.99 34.08
CA LYS A 579 9.13 -16.95 34.89
C LYS A 579 7.99 -16.31 34.09
N PRO A 580 6.87 -15.91 34.71
CA PRO A 580 5.82 -15.18 34.01
C PRO A 580 6.35 -13.83 33.52
N PHE A 581 6.03 -13.44 32.28
CA PHE A 581 6.34 -12.11 31.76
C PHE A 581 5.25 -11.10 32.13
N VAL A 582 5.63 -10.09 32.93
CA VAL A 582 4.86 -8.87 33.17
C VAL A 582 5.79 -7.67 33.04
N SER A 583 5.29 -6.57 32.47
CA SER A 583 6.04 -5.32 32.28
C SER A 583 5.18 -4.13 32.68
N THR A 584 5.76 -3.18 33.41
CA THR A 584 5.14 -1.88 33.72
C THR A 584 4.98 -0.99 32.49
N ASN A 585 5.66 -1.31 31.39
CA ASN A 585 5.70 -0.53 30.15
C ASN A 585 4.66 -1.00 29.11
N ILE A 586 3.68 -1.85 29.48
CA ILE A 586 2.69 -2.45 28.58
C ILE A 586 2.01 -1.45 27.62
N ALA A 587 1.73 -0.22 28.08
CA ALA A 587 1.08 0.81 27.28
C ALA A 587 1.90 1.29 26.06
N GLU A 588 3.22 1.07 26.04
CA GLU A 588 4.09 1.42 24.91
C GLU A 588 3.89 0.53 23.67
N ALA A 589 3.38 -0.69 23.85
CA ALA A 589 3.23 -1.71 22.81
C ALA A 589 1.94 -1.53 21.97
N THR A 590 1.68 -0.29 21.56
CA THR A 590 0.40 0.16 20.97
C THR A 590 0.53 0.80 19.59
N GLY A 591 1.69 0.68 18.93
CA GLY A 591 1.98 1.33 17.65
C GLY A 591 1.16 0.81 16.46
N ASN A 592 0.73 -0.46 16.47
CA ASN A 592 -0.16 -1.06 15.48
C ASN A 592 -0.75 -2.41 15.94
N PHE A 593 -1.73 -2.94 15.19
CA PHE A 593 -2.32 -4.26 15.39
C PHE A 593 -1.32 -5.38 15.69
N ALA A 594 -0.26 -5.53 14.89
CA ALA A 594 0.68 -6.64 15.04
C ALA A 594 1.48 -6.54 16.35
N GLU A 595 1.89 -5.33 16.73
CA GLU A 595 2.53 -5.07 18.02
C GLU A 595 1.60 -5.42 19.19
N MET A 596 0.36 -4.92 19.16
CA MET A 596 -0.65 -5.16 20.21
C MET A 596 -0.98 -6.66 20.35
N MET A 597 -1.11 -7.37 19.23
CA MET A 597 -1.34 -8.83 19.24
C MET A 597 -0.17 -9.62 19.81
N MET A 598 1.07 -9.29 19.42
CA MET A 598 2.26 -9.97 19.96
C MET A 598 2.43 -9.66 21.45
N ALA A 599 2.11 -8.43 21.90
CA ALA A 599 2.10 -8.07 23.32
C ALA A 599 1.07 -8.87 24.13
N LEU A 600 -0.17 -9.03 23.62
CA LEU A 600 -1.20 -9.89 24.22
C LEU A 600 -0.82 -11.38 24.22
N ALA A 601 0.00 -11.84 23.27
CA ALA A 601 0.51 -13.20 23.24
C ALA A 601 1.60 -13.45 24.31
N VAL A 602 2.53 -12.51 24.50
CA VAL A 602 3.66 -12.68 25.45
C VAL A 602 3.31 -12.34 26.90
N ILE A 603 2.33 -11.47 27.16
CA ILE A 603 2.00 -11.05 28.53
C ILE A 603 1.32 -12.17 29.32
N ASP A 604 1.84 -12.53 30.49
CA ASP A 604 1.33 -13.64 31.31
C ASP A 604 0.27 -13.18 32.31
N LEU A 605 -0.78 -12.55 31.77
CA LEU A 605 -2.05 -12.32 32.45
C LEU A 605 -3.06 -13.43 32.11
N PRO A 606 -3.95 -13.80 33.04
CA PRO A 606 -4.98 -14.81 32.80
C PRO A 606 -6.10 -14.30 31.87
N PHE A 607 -6.86 -15.23 31.27
CA PHE A 607 -8.09 -14.91 30.53
C PHE A 607 -9.21 -14.34 31.41
N LYS A 608 -9.16 -14.59 32.73
CA LYS A 608 -10.14 -14.15 33.72
C LYS A 608 -9.39 -13.69 34.97
N ALA A 609 -9.73 -12.51 35.46
CA ALA A 609 -9.18 -11.92 36.67
C ALA A 609 -9.32 -12.84 37.91
N GLU A 610 -8.30 -12.80 38.77
CA GLU A 610 -8.35 -13.44 40.09
C GLU A 610 -8.80 -12.44 41.17
N LYS A 611 -9.34 -12.93 42.29
CA LYS A 611 -9.79 -12.06 43.38
C LYS A 611 -8.61 -11.63 44.25
N HIS A 612 -8.01 -10.50 43.89
CA HIS A 612 -7.02 -9.77 44.70
C HIS A 612 -7.58 -9.42 46.09
N LYS A 613 -6.71 -9.18 47.07
CA LYS A 613 -7.07 -8.76 48.43
C LYS A 613 -6.56 -7.35 48.71
N SER A 614 -7.38 -6.55 49.38
CA SER A 614 -7.10 -5.16 49.73
C SER A 614 -7.39 -4.93 51.20
N ASP A 615 -6.32 -4.72 51.98
CA ASP A 615 -6.40 -4.37 53.40
C ASP A 615 -6.24 -2.86 53.54
N PHE A 616 -7.15 -2.20 54.26
CA PHE A 616 -7.16 -0.75 54.48
C PHE A 616 -6.91 -0.41 55.94
N ASN A 617 -6.15 0.64 56.20
CA ASN A 617 -5.86 1.15 57.55
C ASN A 617 -5.73 2.68 57.51
N ALA A 618 -6.82 3.38 57.89
CA ALA A 618 -7.01 4.81 57.66
C ALA A 618 -6.67 5.19 56.21
N ALA A 619 -5.82 6.19 55.99
CA ALA A 619 -5.40 6.64 54.66
C ALA A 619 -4.43 5.66 53.92
N LYS A 620 -4.04 4.52 54.50
CA LYS A 620 -3.11 3.57 53.88
C LYS A 620 -3.81 2.32 53.33
N MET A 621 -3.38 1.88 52.15
CA MET A 621 -3.89 0.67 51.48
C MET A 621 -2.74 -0.31 51.21
N ALA A 622 -3.00 -1.60 51.47
CA ALA A 622 -2.14 -2.71 51.09
C ALA A 622 -2.89 -3.61 50.09
N LEU A 623 -2.50 -3.58 48.82
CA LEU A 623 -3.02 -4.45 47.77
C LEU A 623 -2.16 -5.71 47.68
N LYS A 624 -2.66 -6.86 48.15
CA LYS A 624 -2.03 -8.16 47.97
C LYS A 624 -2.58 -8.86 46.72
N ALA A 625 -1.68 -9.19 45.80
CA ALA A 625 -2.04 -9.82 44.54
C ALA A 625 -2.32 -11.32 44.69
N ALA A 626 -3.43 -11.79 44.08
CA ALA A 626 -3.74 -13.21 43.93
C ALA A 626 -2.96 -13.77 42.73
N GLY A 627 -3.24 -13.25 41.53
CA GLY A 627 -2.50 -13.54 40.30
C GLY A 627 -1.52 -12.43 39.90
N ASN A 628 -1.08 -12.45 38.64
CA ASN A 628 -0.27 -11.39 38.05
C ASN A 628 -1.12 -10.14 37.76
N VAL A 629 -0.62 -8.94 38.08
CA VAL A 629 -1.34 -7.67 37.85
C VAL A 629 -0.38 -6.49 37.67
N ILE A 630 -0.73 -5.55 36.80
CA ILE A 630 -0.02 -4.28 36.58
C ILE A 630 -0.86 -3.15 37.18
N VAL A 631 -0.21 -2.23 37.91
CA VAL A 631 -0.87 -1.17 38.69
C VAL A 631 -0.25 0.19 38.36
N PHE A 632 -1.08 1.16 37.97
CA PHE A 632 -0.67 2.54 37.67
C PHE A 632 -1.02 3.44 38.87
N HIS A 633 -0.09 4.29 39.36
CA HIS A 633 -0.37 5.14 40.53
C HIS A 633 0.44 6.46 40.63
N GLN A 634 -0.13 7.48 41.27
CA GLN A 634 0.47 8.81 41.40
C GLN A 634 0.46 9.29 42.86
N GLU A 635 1.61 9.72 43.37
CA GLU A 635 1.83 10.16 44.77
C GLU A 635 2.65 11.47 44.82
N ILE A 636 2.48 12.27 45.88
CA ILE A 636 3.26 13.50 46.15
C ILE A 636 4.23 13.24 47.32
N ARG A 637 5.48 13.72 47.23
CA ARG A 637 6.50 13.55 48.28
C ARG A 637 7.32 14.85 48.51
N PRO A 638 7.68 15.19 49.77
CA PRO A 638 8.40 16.43 50.08
C PRO A 638 9.90 16.36 49.79
N THR A 639 10.55 17.52 49.66
CA THR A 639 12.01 17.70 49.65
C THR A 639 12.35 18.99 50.42
N THR A 640 13.43 19.00 51.19
CA THR A 640 13.79 20.09 52.10
C THR A 640 14.22 21.37 51.37
N SER A 641 13.60 22.49 51.70
CA SER A 641 14.04 23.83 51.35
C SER A 641 14.87 24.47 52.48
N ALA A 642 15.75 25.40 52.12
CA ALA A 642 16.21 26.44 53.03
C ALA A 642 15.39 27.72 52.79
N GLU A 643 15.05 28.43 53.85
CA GLU A 643 14.57 29.82 53.81
C GLU A 643 15.75 30.69 53.31
N ASP A 644 15.56 31.71 52.46
CA ASP A 644 14.49 32.71 52.46
C ASP A 644 13.94 33.00 51.04
N THR A 645 12.87 33.81 50.98
CA THR A 645 11.90 33.93 49.87
C THR A 645 12.42 34.34 48.48
N ALA A 646 12.86 33.36 47.68
CA ALA A 646 13.00 33.49 46.22
C ALA A 646 11.76 32.93 45.50
N SER A 647 10.91 33.79 44.93
CA SER A 647 9.68 33.34 44.24
C SER A 647 9.89 32.65 42.88
N ILE A 648 11.14 32.56 42.43
CA ILE A 648 11.62 31.84 41.24
C ILE A 648 13.03 31.30 41.56
N LEU A 649 13.45 30.22 40.91
CA LEU A 649 14.79 29.64 41.00
C LEU A 649 15.46 29.65 39.63
N THR A 650 16.75 30.00 39.54
CA THR A 650 17.53 29.88 38.29
C THR A 650 18.81 29.08 38.48
N GLY A 651 19.06 28.11 37.59
CA GLY A 651 20.32 27.36 37.50
C GLY A 651 20.94 27.51 36.12
N GLN A 652 22.25 27.31 36.02
CA GLN A 652 23.00 27.57 34.79
C GLN A 652 24.26 26.71 34.68
N ASN A 653 24.44 26.06 33.54
CA ASN A 653 25.54 25.13 33.26
C ASN A 653 26.09 25.32 31.83
N PHE A 654 27.37 25.03 31.60
CA PHE A 654 28.03 25.21 30.29
C PHE A 654 28.51 23.88 29.71
N PHE A 655 28.36 23.65 28.41
CA PHE A 655 28.72 22.41 27.72
C PHE A 655 29.40 22.68 26.38
N ALA A 656 30.26 21.76 25.91
CA ALA A 656 30.77 21.79 24.55
C ALA A 656 29.69 21.27 23.59
N LEU A 657 29.37 21.99 22.51
CA LEU A 657 28.26 21.61 21.63
C LEU A 657 28.51 20.27 20.90
N ASN A 658 29.77 19.95 20.62
CA ASN A 658 30.22 18.71 19.97
C ASN A 658 30.49 17.55 20.94
N ASP A 659 30.37 17.76 22.25
CA ASP A 659 30.67 16.78 23.31
C ASP A 659 29.76 17.06 24.52
N ARG A 660 28.44 17.15 24.24
CA ARG A 660 27.44 17.65 25.19
C ARG A 660 27.01 16.63 26.24
N TYR A 661 27.11 15.33 25.97
CA TYR A 661 26.44 14.30 26.78
C TYR A 661 27.37 13.18 27.22
N LEU A 662 27.30 12.84 28.51
CA LEU A 662 27.80 11.58 29.06
C LEU A 662 26.59 10.65 29.25
N PHE A 663 26.76 9.35 29.04
CA PHE A 663 25.72 8.36 29.24
C PHE A 663 26.18 7.31 30.23
N GLU A 664 25.54 7.26 31.40
CA GLU A 664 25.69 6.11 32.31
C GLU A 664 24.43 5.26 32.22
N LYS A 665 24.54 4.13 31.52
CA LYS A 665 23.40 3.30 31.12
C LYS A 665 22.43 4.14 30.26
N ASN A 666 21.13 3.93 30.47
CA ASN A 666 20.03 4.61 29.80
C ASN A 666 19.88 6.10 30.17
N GLN A 667 20.58 6.59 31.21
CA GLN A 667 20.45 7.99 31.63
C GLN A 667 21.49 8.88 30.94
N ARG A 668 20.97 9.85 30.17
CA ARG A 668 21.74 10.91 29.51
C ARG A 668 21.99 12.06 30.48
N PHE A 669 23.24 12.26 30.86
CA PHE A 669 23.72 13.39 31.66
C PHE A 669 24.32 14.45 30.73
N ASP A 670 24.00 15.73 30.94
CA ASP A 670 24.74 16.81 30.28
C ASP A 670 26.19 16.86 30.83
N LYS A 671 27.18 16.74 29.94
CA LYS A 671 28.62 16.79 30.22
C LYS A 671 29.04 18.26 30.30
N PHE A 672 29.06 18.79 31.53
CA PHE A 672 29.39 20.19 31.74
C PHE A 672 30.90 20.46 31.81
N VAL A 673 31.31 21.57 31.20
CA VAL A 673 32.70 22.04 31.15
C VAL A 673 32.88 23.11 32.22
N THR A 674 33.81 22.88 33.15
CA THR A 674 34.03 23.74 34.32
C THR A 674 35.43 24.36 34.39
N GLU A 675 36.42 23.82 33.67
CA GLU A 675 37.83 24.19 33.79
C GLU A 675 38.33 24.97 32.56
N GLU A 676 38.77 24.27 31.51
CA GLU A 676 39.33 24.87 30.29
C GLU A 676 38.36 24.87 29.10
N PHE A 677 38.46 25.92 28.29
CA PHE A 677 37.66 26.13 27.09
C PHE A 677 38.57 26.42 25.89
N LEU A 678 38.22 25.91 24.71
CA LEU A 678 39.00 26.12 23.48
C LEU A 678 38.55 27.36 22.72
N VAL A 679 39.50 28.07 22.11
CA VAL A 679 39.20 29.01 21.03
C VAL A 679 38.56 28.28 19.85
N ARG A 680 37.66 28.95 19.13
CA ARG A 680 36.95 28.45 17.92
C ARG A 680 36.02 27.24 18.13
N THR A 681 36.02 26.59 19.29
CA THR A 681 35.00 25.59 19.67
C THR A 681 33.70 26.28 20.09
N VAL A 682 32.55 25.73 19.66
CA VAL A 682 31.23 26.23 20.04
C VAL A 682 30.82 25.64 21.38
N TYR A 683 30.46 26.51 22.32
CA TYR A 683 29.93 26.16 23.63
C TYR A 683 28.48 26.60 23.73
N GLY A 684 27.68 25.82 24.45
CA GLY A 684 26.31 26.15 24.83
C GLY A 684 26.21 26.42 26.33
N CYS A 685 25.21 27.22 26.70
CA CYS A 685 24.79 27.42 28.07
C CYS A 685 23.35 26.94 28.22
N GLN A 686 23.10 26.02 29.16
CA GLN A 686 21.77 25.61 29.59
C GLN A 686 21.34 26.47 30.77
N VAL A 687 20.13 27.03 30.70
CA VAL A 687 19.50 27.83 31.75
C VAL A 687 18.22 27.12 32.19
N VAL A 688 18.01 26.99 33.50
CA VAL A 688 16.86 26.27 34.09
C VAL A 688 16.13 27.19 35.07
N ILE A 689 14.91 27.60 34.73
CA ILE A 689 14.08 28.54 35.49
C ILE A 689 12.85 27.81 36.07
N THR A 690 12.67 27.84 37.39
CA THR A 690 11.60 27.15 38.12
C THR A 690 10.77 28.13 38.93
N ASN A 691 9.43 28.05 38.87
CA ASN A 691 8.52 28.75 39.77
C ASN A 691 8.07 27.79 40.88
N PRO A 692 8.56 27.92 42.13
CA PRO A 692 8.15 27.07 43.25
C PRO A 692 6.88 27.57 43.97
N THR A 693 6.21 28.62 43.47
CA THR A 693 5.03 29.20 44.13
C THR A 693 3.71 28.65 43.59
N SER A 694 2.63 28.84 44.35
CA SER A 694 1.25 28.55 43.95
C SER A 694 0.64 29.57 42.97
N SER A 695 1.41 30.58 42.55
CA SER A 695 0.94 31.68 41.70
C SER A 695 1.52 31.61 40.28
N ILE A 696 0.76 32.00 39.26
CA ILE A 696 1.30 32.22 37.92
C ILE A 696 2.25 33.41 37.98
N LYS A 697 3.50 33.21 37.55
CA LYS A 697 4.54 34.25 37.49
C LYS A 697 4.80 34.66 36.04
N LYS A 698 4.95 35.96 35.79
CA LYS A 698 5.24 36.52 34.45
C LYS A 698 6.59 37.20 34.51
N VAL A 699 7.61 36.51 34.01
CA VAL A 699 9.00 36.87 34.30
C VAL A 699 9.82 37.11 33.04
N ASP A 700 10.74 38.06 33.14
CA ASP A 700 11.71 38.41 32.13
C ASP A 700 13.03 37.75 32.47
N VAL A 701 13.48 36.83 31.62
CA VAL A 701 14.74 36.09 31.80
C VAL A 701 15.81 36.73 30.94
N LEU A 702 16.70 37.48 31.58
CA LEU A 702 17.83 38.18 30.97
C LEU A 702 19.07 37.29 30.94
N MET A 703 19.52 36.94 29.74
CA MET A 703 20.70 36.12 29.45
C MET A 703 21.72 36.95 28.67
N GLN A 704 23.02 36.69 28.87
CA GLN A 704 24.09 37.37 28.15
C GLN A 704 25.29 36.43 27.97
N ILE A 705 25.92 36.45 26.79
CA ILE A 705 27.10 35.61 26.52
C ILE A 705 28.33 36.04 27.34
N PRO A 706 29.41 35.22 27.46
CA PRO A 706 30.60 35.63 28.19
C PRO A 706 31.30 36.87 27.61
N THR A 707 31.97 37.62 28.48
CA THR A 707 32.91 38.69 28.08
C THR A 707 33.86 38.16 27.02
N GLY A 708 34.16 38.91 25.97
CA GLY A 708 35.11 38.44 24.95
C GLY A 708 34.61 37.36 23.98
N ALA A 709 33.42 36.77 24.19
CA ALA A 709 32.83 35.77 23.29
C ALA A 709 31.98 36.39 22.17
N VAL A 710 31.71 35.60 21.14
CA VAL A 710 30.86 35.93 19.97
C VAL A 710 29.71 34.90 19.89
N PRO A 711 28.44 35.30 19.68
CA PRO A 711 27.29 34.41 19.66
C PRO A 711 27.18 33.65 18.32
N VAL A 712 26.58 32.45 18.37
CA VAL A 712 26.29 31.61 17.19
C VAL A 712 24.90 30.97 17.30
N GLN A 713 24.46 30.26 16.26
CA GLN A 713 23.14 29.60 16.20
C GLN A 713 21.97 30.53 16.60
N GLN A 714 21.90 31.71 15.98
CA GLN A 714 20.87 32.73 16.24
C GLN A 714 20.81 33.26 17.69
N SER A 715 21.85 33.02 18.49
CA SER A 715 22.01 33.64 19.82
C SER A 715 22.28 35.14 19.69
N LEU A 716 21.96 35.90 20.74
CA LEU A 716 22.21 37.34 20.83
C LEU A 716 23.19 37.65 21.97
N TYR A 717 23.88 38.78 21.84
CA TYR A 717 24.80 39.35 22.84
C TYR A 717 24.18 39.43 24.25
N THR A 718 23.08 40.17 24.37
CA THR A 718 22.12 40.09 25.47
C THR A 718 20.78 39.66 24.87
N ARG A 719 20.04 38.79 25.57
CA ARG A 719 18.68 38.38 25.21
C ARG A 719 17.81 38.39 26.46
N SER A 720 16.76 39.20 26.48
CA SER A 720 15.64 39.00 27.41
C SER A 720 14.58 38.12 26.72
N ILE A 721 13.94 37.22 27.46
CA ILE A 721 12.74 36.50 27.03
C ILE A 721 11.65 36.59 28.10
N HIS A 722 10.42 36.94 27.69
CA HIS A 722 9.25 36.93 28.56
C HIS A 722 8.74 35.48 28.69
N LEU A 723 8.70 34.95 29.91
CA LEU A 723 8.17 33.62 30.22
C LEU A 723 7.04 33.73 31.23
N GLN A 724 5.85 33.26 30.86
CA GLN A 724 4.86 32.86 31.86
C GLN A 724 5.29 31.52 32.46
N LEU A 725 5.44 31.46 33.77
CA LEU A 725 5.74 30.27 34.56
C LEU A 725 4.52 29.93 35.41
N GLU A 726 3.87 28.83 35.08
CA GLU A 726 2.75 28.29 35.86
C GLU A 726 3.21 27.90 37.28
N PRO A 727 2.28 27.78 38.25
CA PRO A 727 2.58 27.27 39.57
C PRO A 727 3.39 25.97 39.54
N PHE A 728 4.40 25.87 40.40
CA PHE A 728 5.27 24.68 40.56
C PHE A 728 5.97 24.19 39.27
N SER A 729 6.06 25.02 38.22
CA SER A 729 6.58 24.63 36.89
C SER A 729 8.06 24.98 36.67
N THR A 730 8.71 24.29 35.72
CA THR A 730 10.07 24.59 35.25
C THR A 730 10.10 24.77 33.74
N LYS A 731 10.86 25.75 33.25
CA LYS A 731 11.20 25.95 31.83
C LYS A 731 12.71 26.10 31.66
N THR A 732 13.21 25.74 30.48
CA THR A 732 14.62 25.91 30.12
C THR A 732 14.79 26.91 28.98
N ALA A 733 15.98 27.49 28.89
CA ALA A 733 16.41 28.31 27.76
C ALA A 733 17.89 28.02 27.48
N GLU A 734 18.31 28.08 26.22
CA GLU A 734 19.69 27.80 25.84
C GLU A 734 20.22 28.86 24.87
N TYR A 735 21.52 29.13 24.92
CA TYR A 735 22.22 30.05 24.02
C TYR A 735 23.67 29.58 23.77
N TYR A 736 24.23 29.99 22.64
CA TYR A 736 25.46 29.43 22.07
C TYR A 736 26.46 30.53 21.68
N PHE A 737 27.74 30.27 21.93
CA PHE A 737 28.84 31.20 21.68
C PHE A 737 30.16 30.47 21.41
N TYR A 738 31.16 31.20 20.92
CA TYR A 738 32.55 30.74 20.87
C TYR A 738 33.50 31.88 21.26
N PHE A 739 34.75 31.53 21.59
CA PHE A 739 35.80 32.50 21.85
C PHE A 739 36.77 32.60 20.65
N PRO A 740 36.99 33.81 20.09
CA PRO A 740 37.91 33.98 18.95
C PRO A 740 39.40 34.01 19.34
N ALA A 741 39.70 34.27 20.62
CA ALA A 741 41.06 34.43 21.15
C ALA A 741 41.16 33.87 22.58
N PRO A 742 42.36 33.41 23.03
CA PRO A 742 42.56 32.91 24.38
C PRO A 742 42.57 34.04 25.42
N GLY A 743 42.28 33.71 26.68
CA GLY A 743 42.24 34.67 27.78
C GLY A 743 41.33 34.21 28.93
N SER A 744 41.31 35.00 30.01
CA SER A 744 40.37 34.82 31.11
C SER A 744 39.17 35.76 30.95
N PHE A 745 37.96 35.20 30.91
CA PHE A 745 36.76 35.93 30.53
C PHE A 745 35.64 35.77 31.56
N LYS A 746 35.17 36.89 32.12
CA LYS A 746 34.05 36.91 33.08
C LYS A 746 32.71 36.68 32.36
N HIS A 747 31.67 36.27 33.07
CA HIS A 747 30.43 35.85 32.43
C HIS A 747 29.17 36.63 32.85
N TYR A 748 28.18 36.62 31.93
CA TYR A 748 26.74 36.96 31.93
C TYR A 748 25.73 35.99 32.58
N PRO A 749 25.84 35.53 33.84
CA PRO A 749 24.87 34.59 34.37
C PRO A 749 23.48 35.21 34.52
N VAL A 750 22.48 34.36 34.35
CA VAL A 750 21.10 34.77 34.09
C VAL A 750 20.50 35.59 35.23
N HIS A 751 19.64 36.55 34.92
CA HIS A 751 18.78 37.27 35.86
C HIS A 751 17.31 37.03 35.48
N VAL A 752 16.41 36.97 36.46
CA VAL A 752 14.97 36.77 36.25
C VAL A 752 14.20 37.82 37.05
N SER A 753 13.35 38.60 36.39
CA SER A 753 12.59 39.71 37.02
C SER A 753 11.09 39.69 36.69
N GLU A 754 10.25 40.26 37.54
CA GLU A 754 8.81 40.44 37.32
C GLU A 754 8.45 41.90 37.62
N ASN A 755 7.80 42.59 36.68
CA ASN A 755 7.47 44.02 36.80
C ASN A 755 8.68 44.89 37.24
N GLU A 756 9.79 44.77 36.50
CA GLU A 756 11.08 45.45 36.74
C GLU A 756 11.80 45.10 38.06
N LYS A 757 11.27 44.18 38.88
CA LYS A 757 11.91 43.73 40.13
C LYS A 757 12.58 42.37 39.96
N LEU A 758 13.87 42.27 40.33
CA LEU A 758 14.63 41.02 40.30
C LEU A 758 14.03 39.99 41.28
N LEU A 759 13.76 38.78 40.80
CA LEU A 759 13.26 37.63 41.56
C LEU A 759 14.32 36.55 41.79
N ALA A 760 15.23 36.33 40.83
CA ALA A 760 16.27 35.30 40.88
C ALA A 760 17.45 35.60 39.94
N SER A 761 18.56 34.86 40.08
CA SER A 761 19.75 34.96 39.22
C SER A 761 20.43 33.58 39.04
N ALA A 762 21.60 33.50 38.38
CA ALA A 762 22.54 32.38 38.40
C ALA A 762 23.99 32.82 38.76
N LYS A 763 24.94 31.88 38.94
CA LYS A 763 26.28 32.15 39.54
C LYS A 763 27.30 32.75 38.56
N PRO A 764 28.08 33.79 38.95
CA PRO A 764 29.19 34.30 38.18
C PRO A 764 30.22 33.21 37.91
N PHE A 765 30.59 33.11 36.64
CA PHE A 765 31.57 32.15 36.13
C PHE A 765 32.71 32.89 35.44
N VAL A 766 33.88 32.25 35.37
CA VAL A 766 35.05 32.77 34.68
C VAL A 766 35.59 31.68 33.76
N PHE A 767 35.51 31.92 32.45
CA PHE A 767 36.04 31.02 31.43
C PHE A 767 37.56 31.18 31.34
N ASN A 768 38.29 30.08 31.49
CA ASN A 768 39.71 30.00 31.13
C ASN A 768 39.84 29.49 29.70
N VAL A 769 40.16 30.38 28.75
CA VAL A 769 40.17 30.04 27.32
C VAL A 769 41.60 29.88 26.81
N VAL A 770 41.91 28.70 26.28
CA VAL A 770 43.22 28.29 25.80
C VAL A 770 43.21 28.02 24.29
N LYS A 771 44.40 28.02 23.67
CA LYS A 771 44.55 27.65 22.24
C LYS A 771 44.50 26.14 22.02
N GLU A 772 45.07 25.40 22.97
CA GLU A 772 45.18 23.95 23.03
C GLU A 772 44.89 23.58 24.50
N LEU A 773 44.16 22.51 24.75
CA LEU A 773 43.85 22.07 26.11
C LEU A 773 45.11 21.53 26.79
N THR A 774 45.31 21.86 28.07
CA THR A 774 46.32 21.21 28.92
C THR A 774 45.85 19.83 29.37
N SER A 775 44.54 19.58 29.35
CA SER A 775 43.90 18.30 29.66
C SER A 775 42.99 17.83 28.52
N PHE A 776 43.29 16.68 27.91
CA PHE A 776 42.44 16.04 26.90
C PHE A 776 41.62 14.89 27.52
N ASP A 777 40.35 14.79 27.16
CA ASP A 777 39.53 13.61 27.47
C ASP A 777 39.93 12.42 26.58
N LYS A 778 40.92 11.67 27.07
CA LYS A 778 41.42 10.43 26.47
C LYS A 778 40.42 9.26 26.52
N THR A 779 39.26 9.43 27.17
CA THR A 779 38.22 8.40 27.24
C THR A 779 37.16 8.54 26.13
N SER A 780 37.20 9.64 25.37
CA SER A 780 36.25 9.92 24.29
C SER A 780 36.53 9.13 22.99
N TRP A 781 35.47 8.72 22.28
CA TRP A 781 35.60 7.98 21.01
C TRP A 781 36.45 8.72 19.95
N PRO A 782 36.29 10.03 19.69
CA PRO A 782 37.14 10.74 18.73
C PRO A 782 38.62 10.78 19.11
N TRP A 783 38.96 10.68 20.39
CA TRP A 783 40.35 10.53 20.82
C TRP A 783 40.83 9.09 20.61
N ILE A 784 40.09 8.09 21.11
CA ILE A 784 40.46 6.67 21.07
C ILE A 784 40.54 6.16 19.62
N SER A 785 39.58 6.48 18.76
CA SER A 785 39.53 6.03 17.36
C SER A 785 40.78 6.43 16.58
N GLN A 786 41.29 7.65 16.81
CA GLN A 786 42.45 8.21 16.10
C GLN A 786 43.79 7.94 16.80
N HIS A 787 43.86 8.10 18.13
CA HIS A 787 45.12 8.11 18.89
C HIS A 787 45.33 6.90 19.79
N GLY A 788 44.27 6.17 20.15
CA GLY A 788 44.38 4.96 20.96
C GLY A 788 45.14 3.84 20.25
N SER A 789 45.71 2.92 21.01
CA SER A 789 46.23 1.66 20.48
C SER A 789 45.09 0.79 19.93
N ASP A 790 45.45 -0.18 19.09
CA ASP A 790 44.47 -1.13 18.53
C ASP A 790 43.75 -1.95 19.63
N ALA A 791 44.37 -2.11 20.81
CA ALA A 791 43.76 -2.76 21.97
C ALA A 791 42.74 -1.85 22.69
N GLU A 792 43.08 -0.58 22.93
CA GLU A 792 42.16 0.39 23.57
C GLU A 792 40.90 0.64 22.71
N VAL A 793 41.04 0.65 21.38
CA VAL A 793 39.91 0.73 20.44
C VAL A 793 38.98 -0.50 20.57
N LEU A 794 39.56 -1.71 20.68
CA LEU A 794 38.78 -2.95 20.85
C LEU A 794 38.11 -3.02 22.22
N GLU A 795 38.78 -2.60 23.29
CA GLU A 795 38.19 -2.54 24.64
C GLU A 795 37.02 -1.54 24.70
N PHE A 796 37.18 -0.36 24.07
CA PHE A 796 36.11 0.63 23.96
C PHE A 796 34.88 0.07 23.23
N LEU A 797 35.06 -0.53 22.04
CA LEU A 797 33.97 -1.14 21.27
C LEU A 797 33.34 -2.36 21.98
N ALA A 798 34.10 -3.09 22.79
CA ALA A 798 33.58 -4.18 23.61
C ALA A 798 32.71 -3.65 24.77
N LYS A 799 33.03 -2.49 25.33
CA LYS A 799 32.35 -1.90 26.50
C LYS A 799 31.17 -0.99 26.16
N ASP A 800 31.30 -0.12 25.17
CA ASP A 800 30.31 0.94 24.88
C ASP A 800 29.19 0.48 23.92
N ASN A 801 28.26 1.39 23.61
CA ASN A 801 27.18 1.19 22.64
C ASN A 801 27.68 1.52 21.24
N VAL A 802 28.03 0.49 20.47
CA VAL A 802 28.69 0.62 19.15
C VAL A 802 27.84 1.38 18.11
N GLU A 803 26.51 1.32 18.21
CA GLU A 803 25.57 2.00 17.30
C GLU A 803 25.51 3.53 17.55
N ARG A 804 26.07 4.01 18.67
CA ARG A 804 26.18 5.45 18.98
C ARG A 804 27.35 6.14 18.25
N HIS A 805 28.33 5.37 17.79
CA HIS A 805 29.64 5.89 17.37
C HIS A 805 29.83 5.88 15.85
N ASP A 806 30.51 6.89 15.36
CA ASP A 806 31.01 6.93 13.99
C ASP A 806 32.15 5.91 13.83
N LEU A 807 31.80 4.70 13.35
CA LEU A 807 32.71 3.59 13.13
C LEU A 807 33.59 3.80 11.87
N GLU A 808 33.32 4.77 11.00
CA GLU A 808 34.18 5.06 9.85
C GLU A 808 35.55 5.61 10.29
N GLN A 809 35.61 6.25 11.46
CA GLN A 809 36.84 6.79 12.04
C GLN A 809 37.97 5.76 12.22
N ILE A 810 37.66 4.47 12.38
CA ILE A 810 38.68 3.41 12.48
C ILE A 810 38.99 2.71 11.13
N ALA A 811 38.34 3.12 10.03
CA ALA A 811 38.48 2.46 8.72
C ALA A 811 39.94 2.42 8.23
N PHE A 812 40.76 3.43 8.55
CA PHE A 812 42.17 3.44 8.17
C PHE A 812 42.99 2.27 8.78
N ARG A 813 42.56 1.77 9.96
CA ARG A 813 43.20 0.65 10.67
C ARG A 813 42.85 -0.72 10.05
N MET A 814 41.73 -0.84 9.34
CA MET A 814 41.25 -2.09 8.70
C MET A 814 42.14 -2.62 7.57
N LYS A 815 43.21 -1.88 7.24
CA LYS A 815 44.33 -2.35 6.38
C LYS A 815 45.24 -3.37 7.09
N LYS A 816 45.19 -3.45 8.43
CA LYS A 816 45.87 -4.49 9.23
C LYS A 816 44.95 -5.71 9.30
N VAL A 817 45.38 -6.85 8.75
CA VAL A 817 44.54 -8.06 8.64
C VAL A 817 44.01 -8.55 10.00
N ASP A 818 44.86 -8.54 11.04
CA ASP A 818 44.48 -9.08 12.35
C ASP A 818 43.48 -8.17 13.06
N PHE A 819 43.73 -6.86 13.08
CA PHE A 819 42.78 -5.88 13.61
C PHE A 819 41.44 -5.92 12.86
N PHE A 820 41.48 -6.00 11.52
CA PHE A 820 40.28 -6.16 10.70
C PHE A 820 39.45 -7.39 11.12
N LYS A 821 40.10 -8.55 11.32
CA LYS A 821 39.42 -9.78 11.75
C LYS A 821 38.80 -9.62 13.14
N THR A 822 39.57 -9.12 14.12
CA THR A 822 39.06 -8.96 15.49
C THR A 822 37.95 -7.91 15.59
N VAL A 823 38.02 -6.81 14.83
CA VAL A 823 36.93 -5.83 14.76
C VAL A 823 35.67 -6.42 14.11
N LEU A 824 35.78 -7.12 12.98
CA LEU A 824 34.59 -7.74 12.37
C LEU A 824 34.03 -8.88 13.23
N GLU A 825 34.86 -9.66 13.91
CA GLU A 825 34.38 -10.67 14.87
C GLU A 825 33.64 -10.03 16.06
N LEU A 826 34.18 -8.94 16.62
CA LEU A 826 33.54 -8.16 17.68
C LEU A 826 32.20 -7.58 17.19
N LEU A 827 32.17 -6.90 16.04
CA LEU A 827 30.97 -6.24 15.54
C LEU A 827 29.88 -7.24 15.11
N ARG A 828 30.25 -8.41 14.54
CA ARG A 828 29.32 -9.54 14.34
C ARG A 828 28.71 -10.01 15.67
N LYS A 829 29.52 -10.16 16.73
CA LYS A 829 29.07 -10.46 18.11
C LYS A 829 28.32 -9.31 18.80
N ARG A 830 28.09 -8.18 18.13
CA ARG A 830 27.21 -7.06 18.56
C ARG A 830 26.03 -6.86 17.60
N HIS A 831 25.97 -7.63 16.51
CA HIS A 831 25.07 -7.47 15.35
C HIS A 831 25.14 -6.11 14.64
N ALA A 832 26.26 -5.40 14.81
CA ALA A 832 26.48 -4.04 14.29
C ALA A 832 27.19 -4.08 12.93
N TYR A 833 26.54 -3.61 11.86
CA TYR A 833 27.10 -3.64 10.50
C TYR A 833 27.50 -2.25 10.01
N HIS A 834 28.75 -2.08 9.57
CA HIS A 834 29.23 -0.82 9.00
C HIS A 834 29.80 -1.01 7.59
N HIS A 835 29.09 -0.46 6.58
CA HIS A 835 29.35 -0.72 5.16
C HIS A 835 30.83 -0.49 4.75
N THR A 836 31.45 0.61 5.21
CA THR A 836 32.86 0.90 4.90
C THR A 836 33.83 -0.07 5.55
N LEU A 837 33.57 -0.53 6.78
CA LEU A 837 34.46 -1.48 7.47
C LEU A 837 34.42 -2.87 6.81
N TRP A 838 33.23 -3.30 6.39
CA TRP A 838 33.04 -4.55 5.66
C TRP A 838 33.65 -4.54 4.24
N SER A 839 33.72 -3.37 3.59
CA SER A 839 34.38 -3.25 2.27
C SER A 839 35.85 -3.67 2.28
N TYR A 840 36.55 -3.56 3.42
CA TYR A 840 37.92 -4.05 3.59
C TYR A 840 38.04 -5.58 3.48
N GLY A 841 36.94 -6.33 3.51
CA GLY A 841 36.93 -7.75 3.16
C GLY A 841 37.48 -8.02 1.76
N ILE A 842 37.26 -7.10 0.81
CA ILE A 842 37.82 -7.19 -0.55
C ILE A 842 39.35 -7.04 -0.53
N LEU A 843 39.88 -6.10 0.24
CA LEU A 843 41.32 -5.88 0.39
C LEU A 843 42.01 -7.06 1.09
N ASN A 844 41.42 -7.52 2.19
CA ASN A 844 41.95 -8.60 3.03
C ASN A 844 41.63 -10.01 2.48
N ARG A 845 40.85 -10.10 1.39
CA ARG A 845 40.37 -11.34 0.75
C ARG A 845 39.57 -12.27 1.68
N ASP A 846 38.82 -11.67 2.61
CA ASP A 846 37.99 -12.40 3.58
C ASP A 846 36.64 -12.77 2.96
N LEU A 847 36.47 -14.04 2.59
CA LEU A 847 35.27 -14.52 1.90
C LEU A 847 33.96 -14.26 2.68
N PRO A 848 33.88 -14.47 4.02
CA PRO A 848 32.71 -14.11 4.80
C PRO A 848 32.38 -12.62 4.73
N ALA A 849 33.35 -11.73 5.02
CA ALA A 849 33.13 -10.29 4.95
C ALA A 849 32.70 -9.82 3.55
N ILE A 850 33.21 -10.43 2.49
CA ILE A 850 32.78 -10.12 1.11
C ILE A 850 31.31 -10.52 0.88
N ARG A 851 30.83 -11.65 1.40
CA ARG A 851 29.41 -12.07 1.28
C ARG A 851 28.47 -11.11 2.00
N GLU A 852 28.81 -10.78 3.24
CA GLU A 852 28.05 -9.82 4.07
C GLU A 852 28.04 -8.43 3.43
N TYR A 853 29.19 -7.98 2.91
CA TYR A 853 29.35 -6.71 2.21
C TYR A 853 28.50 -6.65 0.93
N LEU A 854 28.67 -7.62 0.03
CA LEU A 854 28.00 -7.62 -1.27
C LEU A 854 26.47 -7.71 -1.12
N SER A 855 25.98 -8.49 -0.16
CA SER A 855 24.54 -8.62 0.13
C SER A 855 23.90 -7.28 0.54
N ASN A 856 24.66 -6.47 1.29
CA ASN A 856 24.31 -5.11 1.74
C ASN A 856 24.74 -4.01 0.74
N SER A 857 25.20 -4.35 -0.47
CA SER A 857 25.68 -3.38 -1.46
C SER A 857 24.68 -3.15 -2.60
N PRO A 858 24.75 -1.98 -3.29
CA PRO A 858 23.97 -1.73 -4.50
C PRO A 858 24.19 -2.75 -5.63
N ILE A 859 25.32 -3.48 -5.63
CA ILE A 859 25.63 -4.53 -6.63
C ILE A 859 24.57 -5.64 -6.57
N ALA A 860 24.06 -5.98 -5.39
CA ALA A 860 23.02 -6.99 -5.23
C ALA A 860 21.62 -6.58 -5.73
N ALA A 861 21.46 -5.36 -6.26
CA ALA A 861 20.30 -4.96 -7.07
C ALA A 861 20.58 -5.00 -8.59
N GLN A 862 21.83 -5.18 -9.00
CA GLN A 862 22.29 -5.13 -10.40
C GLN A 862 22.48 -6.51 -11.02
N CYS A 863 22.73 -7.56 -10.22
CA CYS A 863 22.99 -8.93 -10.72
C CYS A 863 21.76 -9.65 -11.30
N GLY A 864 20.54 -9.23 -10.98
CA GLY A 864 19.29 -9.91 -11.37
C GLY A 864 18.31 -10.05 -10.21
N SER A 865 17.18 -10.73 -10.45
CA SER A 865 16.20 -11.04 -9.39
C SER A 865 16.60 -12.24 -8.56
N SER A 866 17.27 -13.22 -9.17
CA SER A 866 17.91 -14.34 -8.48
C SER A 866 19.35 -14.54 -8.97
N PHE A 867 20.22 -14.97 -8.08
CA PHE A 867 21.65 -15.22 -8.34
C PHE A 867 22.21 -16.14 -7.25
N VAL A 868 23.12 -17.05 -7.60
CA VAL A 868 23.78 -17.94 -6.63
C VAL A 868 25.26 -18.06 -7.00
N SER A 869 26.14 -17.77 -6.06
CA SER A 869 27.59 -17.85 -6.22
C SER A 869 28.28 -17.94 -4.85
N ASP A 870 29.57 -18.27 -4.83
CA ASP A 870 30.38 -18.28 -3.60
C ASP A 870 30.58 -16.91 -2.94
N LEU A 871 30.19 -15.81 -3.62
CA LEU A 871 30.37 -14.43 -3.17
C LEU A 871 29.05 -13.72 -2.82
N LEU A 872 27.95 -14.13 -3.43
CA LEU A 872 26.65 -13.47 -3.30
C LEU A 872 25.52 -14.44 -3.66
N VAL A 873 24.48 -14.45 -2.81
CA VAL A 873 23.21 -15.13 -3.05
C VAL A 873 22.09 -14.09 -3.07
N ILE A 874 21.20 -14.19 -4.04
CA ILE A 874 20.03 -13.34 -4.21
C ILE A 874 18.82 -14.27 -4.34
N ASN A 875 17.98 -14.29 -3.32
CA ASN A 875 16.64 -14.84 -3.38
C ASN A 875 15.65 -13.66 -3.52
N PRO A 876 14.79 -13.63 -4.56
CA PRO A 876 13.82 -12.55 -4.73
C PRO A 876 12.72 -12.58 -3.66
N VAL A 877 12.44 -13.75 -3.08
CA VAL A 877 11.43 -13.91 -2.02
C VAL A 877 11.91 -13.25 -0.73
N ASP A 878 13.08 -13.62 -0.21
CA ASP A 878 13.65 -13.02 1.01
C ASP A 878 13.89 -11.51 0.86
N ARG A 879 14.18 -11.04 -0.36
CA ARG A 879 14.33 -9.62 -0.70
C ARG A 879 13.00 -8.85 -0.77
N HIS A 880 11.87 -9.55 -0.80
CA HIS A 880 10.53 -9.03 -1.07
C HIS A 880 10.40 -8.39 -2.47
N ALA A 881 11.24 -8.85 -3.42
CA ALA A 881 11.22 -8.46 -4.83
C ALA A 881 10.27 -9.34 -5.67
N TYR A 882 9.88 -10.51 -5.16
CA TYR A 882 8.84 -11.37 -5.72
C TYR A 882 8.05 -12.05 -4.59
N GLN A 883 6.72 -12.08 -4.72
CA GLN A 883 5.84 -12.93 -3.93
C GLN A 883 4.98 -13.74 -4.91
N HIS A 884 4.60 -14.97 -4.53
CA HIS A 884 3.58 -15.69 -5.29
C HIS A 884 2.20 -15.03 -5.10
N LYS A 885 1.45 -14.90 -6.20
CA LYS A 885 0.12 -14.29 -6.22
C LYS A 885 -0.85 -15.19 -6.96
N GLU A 886 -2.07 -15.29 -6.45
CA GLU A 886 -3.16 -16.06 -7.05
C GLU A 886 -4.23 -15.14 -7.65
N TYR A 887 -4.99 -15.66 -8.62
CA TYR A 887 -6.05 -14.93 -9.30
C TYR A 887 -7.35 -15.74 -9.27
N TRP A 888 -8.32 -15.24 -8.50
CA TRP A 888 -9.62 -15.90 -8.31
C TRP A 888 -10.72 -14.87 -7.97
N PRO A 889 -11.96 -15.05 -8.45
CA PRO A 889 -12.37 -16.00 -9.50
C PRO A 889 -11.81 -15.56 -10.87
N LEU A 890 -11.29 -16.47 -11.69
CA LEU A 890 -10.79 -16.17 -13.03
C LEU A 890 -11.34 -17.17 -14.05
N VAL A 891 -12.07 -16.68 -15.06
CA VAL A 891 -12.66 -17.46 -16.16
C VAL A 891 -12.12 -16.94 -17.49
N ASN A 892 -11.65 -17.83 -18.36
CA ASN A 892 -11.08 -17.47 -19.66
C ASN A 892 -12.13 -17.59 -20.77
N ALA A 893 -12.27 -16.56 -21.61
CA ALA A 893 -13.20 -16.57 -22.74
C ALA A 893 -12.78 -17.49 -23.91
N ARG A 894 -11.51 -17.91 -23.97
CA ARG A 894 -10.92 -18.77 -25.01
C ARG A 894 -9.83 -19.67 -24.39
N VAL A 895 -9.90 -20.98 -24.65
CA VAL A 895 -8.94 -21.99 -24.16
C VAL A 895 -7.70 -22.08 -25.06
N TYR A 896 -7.90 -22.11 -26.37
CA TYR A 896 -6.83 -22.14 -27.39
C TYR A 896 -6.34 -20.72 -27.72
N GLN A 897 -5.18 -20.60 -28.35
CA GLN A 897 -4.58 -19.30 -28.61
C GLN A 897 -5.34 -18.56 -29.74
N LEU A 898 -5.65 -17.29 -29.51
CA LEU A 898 -6.26 -16.41 -30.51
C LEU A 898 -5.14 -15.64 -31.24
N GLY A 899 -4.97 -15.91 -32.53
CA GLY A 899 -4.01 -15.22 -33.39
C GLY A 899 -2.54 -15.59 -33.18
N LYS A 900 -1.61 -14.67 -33.50
CA LYS A 900 -0.17 -14.99 -33.66
C LYS A 900 0.60 -15.27 -32.38
N LYS A 901 0.16 -14.78 -31.22
CA LYS A 901 0.78 -15.00 -29.91
C LYS A 901 -0.32 -15.31 -28.89
N ARG A 902 -0.06 -16.24 -27.97
CA ARG A 902 -0.86 -16.38 -26.75
C ARG A 902 -0.66 -15.14 -25.89
N GLU A 903 -1.74 -14.69 -25.26
CA GLU A 903 -1.85 -13.44 -24.52
C GLU A 903 -2.68 -13.70 -23.27
N ILE A 904 -2.41 -12.97 -22.19
CA ILE A 904 -3.15 -13.06 -20.93
C ILE A 904 -3.95 -11.75 -20.82
N LEU A 905 -5.28 -11.86 -20.86
CA LEU A 905 -6.17 -10.69 -20.94
C LEU A 905 -6.37 -9.97 -19.60
N ASN A 906 -6.13 -10.66 -18.48
CA ASN A 906 -6.09 -10.05 -17.15
C ASN A 906 -4.72 -9.38 -16.93
N SER A 907 -4.70 -8.06 -16.76
CA SER A 907 -3.46 -7.28 -16.83
C SER A 907 -2.51 -7.54 -15.66
N GLN A 908 -3.06 -7.76 -14.46
CA GLN A 908 -2.31 -8.04 -13.25
C GLN A 908 -1.71 -9.47 -13.30
N PHE A 909 -2.48 -10.47 -13.71
CA PHE A 909 -1.96 -11.82 -13.96
C PHE A 909 -0.92 -11.83 -15.08
N ALA A 910 -1.11 -11.06 -16.16
CA ALA A 910 -0.12 -10.93 -17.23
C ALA A 910 1.23 -10.39 -16.72
N ALA A 911 1.19 -9.36 -15.86
CA ALA A 911 2.38 -8.81 -15.22
C ALA A 911 3.05 -9.82 -14.25
N GLN A 912 2.28 -10.51 -13.43
CA GLN A 912 2.81 -11.51 -12.48
C GLN A 912 3.41 -12.74 -13.18
N TYR A 913 2.79 -13.21 -14.27
CA TYR A 913 3.36 -14.31 -15.08
C TYR A 913 4.67 -13.86 -15.76
N GLN A 914 4.75 -12.61 -16.23
CA GLN A 914 6.00 -12.04 -16.72
C GLN A 914 7.05 -11.89 -15.61
N ALA A 915 6.66 -11.53 -14.38
CA ALA A 915 7.57 -11.46 -13.23
C ALA A 915 8.15 -12.83 -12.86
N LEU A 916 7.34 -13.90 -12.85
CA LEU A 916 7.84 -15.26 -12.67
C LEU A 916 8.81 -15.63 -13.81
N LEU A 917 8.43 -15.43 -15.08
CA LEU A 917 9.31 -15.75 -16.21
C LEU A 917 10.60 -14.93 -16.22
N TYR A 918 10.56 -13.70 -15.70
CA TYR A 918 11.75 -12.86 -15.51
C TYR A 918 12.69 -13.45 -14.46
N ASP A 919 12.17 -14.03 -13.38
CA ASP A 919 13.00 -14.67 -12.36
C ASP A 919 13.54 -16.04 -12.80
N LEU A 920 12.68 -16.91 -13.33
CA LEU A 920 13.07 -18.26 -13.73
C LEU A 920 14.19 -18.27 -14.79
N ARG A 921 14.37 -17.19 -15.57
CA ARG A 921 15.46 -17.06 -16.54
C ARG A 921 16.86 -16.98 -15.91
N TYR A 922 16.95 -16.59 -14.64
CA TYR A 922 18.22 -16.51 -13.90
C TYR A 922 18.60 -17.82 -13.21
N ARG A 923 17.63 -18.75 -13.07
CA ARG A 923 17.85 -20.04 -12.41
C ARG A 923 18.46 -21.03 -13.40
N LYS A 924 19.62 -21.60 -13.05
CA LYS A 924 20.28 -22.65 -13.85
C LYS A 924 19.34 -23.85 -14.08
N GLU A 925 18.64 -24.24 -13.02
CA GLU A 925 17.68 -25.34 -12.98
C GLU A 925 16.47 -24.90 -12.15
N LEU A 926 15.27 -25.36 -12.51
CA LEU A 926 14.03 -25.02 -11.79
C LEU A 926 13.87 -25.90 -10.55
N SER A 927 13.63 -25.30 -9.38
CA SER A 927 13.24 -26.03 -8.18
C SER A 927 11.81 -26.58 -8.31
N ASP A 928 11.44 -27.54 -7.47
CA ASP A 928 10.09 -28.11 -7.53
C ASP A 928 9.00 -27.13 -7.06
N TYR A 929 9.34 -26.16 -6.21
CA TYR A 929 8.50 -25.00 -5.92
C TYR A 929 8.31 -24.08 -7.15
N ASP A 930 9.34 -23.91 -7.98
CA ASP A 930 9.21 -23.20 -9.27
C ASP A 930 8.32 -23.98 -10.24
N ARG A 931 8.38 -25.32 -10.20
CA ARG A 931 7.47 -26.17 -11.00
C ARG A 931 6.03 -26.00 -10.55
N MET A 932 5.72 -26.02 -9.25
CA MET A 932 4.36 -25.75 -8.77
C MET A 932 3.88 -24.33 -9.10
N ALA A 933 4.75 -23.33 -9.02
CA ALA A 933 4.44 -21.97 -9.48
C ALA A 933 4.09 -21.93 -10.99
N ALA A 934 4.85 -22.64 -11.82
CA ALA A 934 4.56 -22.77 -13.25
C ALA A 934 3.25 -23.52 -13.49
N VAL A 935 3.02 -24.65 -12.81
CA VAL A 935 1.78 -25.45 -12.90
C VAL A 935 0.56 -24.57 -12.61
N TYR A 936 0.59 -23.81 -11.51
CA TYR A 936 -0.49 -22.89 -11.14
C TYR A 936 -0.83 -21.91 -12.28
N TYR A 937 0.14 -21.13 -12.75
CA TYR A 937 -0.10 -20.14 -13.80
C TYR A 937 -0.37 -20.76 -15.18
N LEU A 938 -0.02 -22.03 -15.41
CA LEU A 938 -0.40 -22.78 -16.61
C LEU A 938 -1.87 -23.25 -16.52
N LEU A 939 -2.35 -23.66 -15.35
CA LEU A 939 -3.76 -23.99 -15.11
C LEU A 939 -4.65 -22.75 -15.22
N LEU A 940 -4.22 -21.58 -14.74
CA LEU A 940 -4.91 -20.30 -15.00
C LEU A 940 -5.01 -19.95 -16.51
N GLN A 941 -4.19 -20.56 -17.37
CA GLN A 941 -4.21 -20.40 -18.84
C GLN A 941 -4.90 -21.57 -19.57
N ASP A 942 -5.50 -22.52 -18.85
CA ASP A 942 -6.07 -23.78 -19.36
C ASP A 942 -5.05 -24.67 -20.12
N ARG A 943 -3.76 -24.54 -19.80
CA ARG A 943 -2.65 -25.27 -20.46
C ARG A 943 -2.35 -26.61 -19.77
N ILE A 944 -3.36 -27.47 -19.65
CA ILE A 944 -3.29 -28.73 -18.89
C ILE A 944 -2.08 -29.59 -19.31
N VAL A 945 -1.82 -29.75 -20.62
CA VAL A 945 -0.67 -30.51 -21.16
C VAL A 945 0.68 -30.00 -20.64
N ASP A 946 0.83 -28.68 -20.50
CA ASP A 946 2.08 -28.07 -20.01
C ASP A 946 2.16 -28.16 -18.49
N ALA A 947 1.03 -28.02 -17.78
CA ALA A 947 0.92 -28.22 -16.35
C ALA A 947 1.33 -29.65 -15.96
N ASP A 948 0.73 -30.68 -16.57
CA ASP A 948 1.10 -32.10 -16.37
C ASP A 948 2.60 -32.33 -16.58
N ARG A 949 3.20 -31.73 -17.62
CA ARG A 949 4.63 -31.88 -17.95
C ARG A 949 5.58 -31.21 -16.94
N HIS A 950 5.10 -30.22 -16.19
CA HIS A 950 5.85 -29.60 -15.08
C HIS A 950 5.58 -30.30 -13.75
N PHE A 951 4.34 -30.76 -13.51
CA PHE A 951 3.91 -31.45 -12.30
C PHE A 951 4.59 -32.81 -12.15
N ALA A 952 4.61 -33.62 -13.23
CA ALA A 952 5.26 -34.93 -13.28
C ALA A 952 6.80 -34.92 -13.16
N LYS A 953 7.40 -33.77 -12.83
CA LYS A 953 8.84 -33.59 -12.57
C LYS A 953 9.14 -33.21 -11.12
N ILE A 954 8.12 -33.11 -10.27
CA ILE A 954 8.25 -32.85 -8.83
C ILE A 954 8.69 -34.13 -8.13
N THR A 955 9.68 -34.00 -7.24
CA THR A 955 10.34 -35.11 -6.54
C THR A 955 10.67 -34.82 -5.06
N ASP A 956 10.67 -33.55 -4.64
CA ASP A 956 10.84 -33.17 -3.23
C ASP A 956 9.72 -33.78 -2.35
N LYS A 957 10.10 -34.63 -1.39
CA LYS A 957 9.17 -35.34 -0.51
C LYS A 957 8.29 -34.40 0.31
N ASN A 958 8.84 -33.31 0.84
CA ASN A 958 8.08 -32.35 1.65
C ASN A 958 7.00 -31.64 0.81
N LEU A 959 7.25 -31.52 -0.50
CA LEU A 959 6.30 -30.97 -1.45
C LEU A 959 5.29 -32.01 -1.91
N LEU A 960 5.71 -33.25 -2.16
CA LEU A 960 4.83 -34.38 -2.48
C LEU A 960 3.80 -34.65 -1.37
N ASP A 961 4.21 -34.58 -0.10
CA ASP A 961 3.33 -34.77 1.06
C ASP A 961 2.42 -33.55 1.34
N SER A 962 2.64 -32.42 0.65
CA SER A 962 1.93 -31.16 0.92
C SER A 962 0.47 -31.15 0.46
N ILE A 963 -0.38 -30.45 1.22
CA ILE A 963 -1.82 -30.33 0.92
C ILE A 963 -2.10 -29.66 -0.44
N GLN A 964 -1.25 -28.71 -0.86
CA GLN A 964 -1.39 -28.05 -2.16
C GLN A 964 -1.02 -28.99 -3.31
N TYR A 965 0.05 -29.80 -3.18
CA TYR A 965 0.39 -30.81 -4.17
C TYR A 965 -0.73 -31.85 -4.31
N HIS A 966 -1.29 -32.33 -3.20
CA HIS A 966 -2.43 -33.24 -3.22
C HIS A 966 -3.67 -32.62 -3.90
N TYR A 967 -3.99 -31.35 -3.64
CA TYR A 967 -5.13 -30.70 -4.31
C TYR A 967 -4.89 -30.48 -5.81
N ILE A 968 -3.67 -30.11 -6.24
CA ILE A 968 -3.31 -30.08 -7.66
C ILE A 968 -3.41 -31.47 -8.29
N SER A 969 -2.95 -32.52 -7.60
CA SER A 969 -3.02 -33.90 -8.10
C SER A 969 -4.47 -34.37 -8.31
N ALA A 970 -5.38 -34.04 -7.37
CA ALA A 970 -6.81 -34.29 -7.51
C ALA A 970 -7.44 -33.48 -8.67
N TYR A 971 -7.09 -32.20 -8.81
CA TYR A 971 -7.55 -31.35 -9.90
C TYR A 971 -7.07 -31.84 -11.29
N LEU A 972 -5.80 -32.23 -11.41
CA LEU A 972 -5.22 -32.77 -12.64
C LEU A 972 -5.78 -34.16 -12.98
N ALA A 973 -6.13 -34.97 -11.98
CA ALA A 973 -6.83 -36.23 -12.15
C ALA A 973 -8.24 -36.01 -12.72
N PHE A 974 -9.03 -35.08 -12.17
CA PHE A 974 -10.32 -34.65 -12.75
C PHE A 974 -10.14 -34.17 -14.20
N SER A 975 -9.18 -33.27 -14.44
CA SER A 975 -8.90 -32.74 -15.78
C SER A 975 -8.45 -33.81 -16.78
N ASN A 976 -7.83 -34.92 -16.35
CA ASN A 976 -7.47 -36.03 -17.23
C ASN A 976 -8.53 -37.15 -17.31
N GLY A 977 -9.63 -37.08 -16.55
CA GLY A 977 -10.69 -38.09 -16.54
C GLY A 977 -10.41 -39.29 -15.62
N GLU A 978 -9.70 -39.08 -14.52
CA GLU A 978 -9.30 -40.10 -13.53
C GLU A 978 -9.98 -39.86 -12.15
N PRO A 979 -11.33 -39.90 -12.04
CA PRO A 979 -12.03 -39.50 -10.81
C PRO A 979 -11.71 -40.37 -9.59
N GLU A 980 -11.46 -41.67 -9.75
CA GLU A 980 -11.15 -42.60 -8.64
C GLU A 980 -9.83 -42.25 -7.95
N LYS A 981 -8.86 -41.75 -8.73
CA LYS A 981 -7.58 -41.24 -8.25
C LYS A 981 -7.76 -39.96 -7.43
N ALA A 982 -8.68 -39.09 -7.85
CA ALA A 982 -9.03 -37.88 -7.10
C ALA A 982 -9.77 -38.19 -5.79
N ILE A 983 -10.72 -39.14 -5.79
CA ILE A 983 -11.40 -39.65 -4.58
C ILE A 983 -10.35 -40.11 -3.56
N LYS A 984 -9.44 -41.01 -3.97
CA LYS A 984 -8.39 -41.58 -3.09
C LYS A 984 -7.47 -40.53 -2.46
N ILE A 985 -7.32 -39.37 -3.09
CA ILE A 985 -6.58 -38.23 -2.51
C ILE A 985 -7.48 -37.47 -1.54
N ALA A 986 -8.70 -37.13 -1.96
CA ALA A 986 -9.63 -36.28 -1.21
C ALA A 986 -10.18 -36.93 0.08
N GLU A 987 -10.35 -38.25 0.12
CA GLU A 987 -10.79 -38.97 1.33
C GLU A 987 -9.89 -38.72 2.54
N GLN A 988 -8.58 -38.55 2.31
CA GLN A 988 -7.57 -38.30 3.35
C GLN A 988 -7.82 -36.97 4.10
N TYR A 989 -8.50 -36.02 3.45
CA TYR A 989 -8.78 -34.68 3.97
C TYR A 989 -10.23 -34.51 4.48
N LYS A 990 -11.06 -35.56 4.46
CA LYS A 990 -12.46 -35.53 4.90
C LYS A 990 -12.65 -35.04 6.35
N ALA A 991 -11.67 -35.31 7.22
CA ALA A 991 -11.65 -34.89 8.62
C ALA A 991 -10.64 -33.75 8.91
N TYR A 992 -10.18 -33.02 7.89
CA TYR A 992 -9.13 -32.01 8.07
C TYR A 992 -9.61 -30.83 8.96
N PRO A 993 -8.80 -30.34 9.92
CA PRO A 993 -9.25 -29.33 10.88
C PRO A 993 -9.42 -27.93 10.26
N VAL A 994 -8.64 -27.57 9.23
CA VAL A 994 -8.79 -26.27 8.56
C VAL A 994 -9.95 -26.32 7.57
N VAL A 995 -11.06 -25.67 7.93
CA VAL A 995 -12.36 -25.71 7.22
C VAL A 995 -12.21 -25.42 5.72
N ARG A 996 -11.50 -24.35 5.35
CA ARG A 996 -11.24 -23.98 3.94
C ARG A 996 -10.72 -25.16 3.11
N TRP A 997 -9.70 -25.85 3.61
CA TRP A 997 -9.07 -26.96 2.89
C TRP A 997 -9.92 -28.23 2.92
N ARG A 998 -10.63 -28.50 4.03
CA ARG A 998 -11.63 -29.59 4.08
C ARG A 998 -12.71 -29.41 3.01
N ASN A 999 -13.23 -28.18 2.84
CA ASN A 999 -14.26 -27.86 1.86
C ASN A 999 -13.76 -28.04 0.41
N LEU A 1000 -12.50 -27.66 0.11
CA LEU A 1000 -11.89 -27.89 -1.21
C LEU A 1000 -11.87 -29.38 -1.61
N PHE A 1001 -11.50 -30.27 -0.70
CA PHE A 1001 -11.53 -31.71 -0.97
C PHE A 1001 -12.94 -32.32 -0.86
N ALA A 1002 -13.85 -31.70 -0.11
CA ALA A 1002 -15.25 -32.11 -0.08
C ALA A 1002 -15.95 -31.87 -1.43
N ASP A 1003 -15.70 -30.76 -2.13
CA ASP A 1003 -16.22 -30.51 -3.49
C ASP A 1003 -15.65 -31.52 -4.52
N VAL A 1004 -14.41 -31.99 -4.35
CA VAL A 1004 -13.86 -33.11 -5.15
C VAL A 1004 -14.68 -34.39 -4.96
N LEU A 1005 -15.02 -34.73 -3.71
CA LEU A 1005 -15.85 -35.91 -3.40
C LEU A 1005 -17.30 -35.73 -3.87
N ALA A 1006 -17.87 -34.53 -3.73
CA ALA A 1006 -19.22 -34.20 -4.18
C ALA A 1006 -19.34 -34.30 -5.71
N GLN A 1007 -18.43 -33.68 -6.47
CA GLN A 1007 -18.43 -33.78 -7.93
C GLN A 1007 -18.13 -35.20 -8.42
N ALA A 1008 -17.35 -36.00 -7.69
CA ALA A 1008 -17.13 -37.41 -8.04
C ALA A 1008 -18.38 -38.28 -7.80
N ALA A 1009 -19.16 -37.98 -6.75
CA ALA A 1009 -20.47 -38.60 -6.53
C ALA A 1009 -21.51 -38.16 -7.58
N GLU A 1010 -21.46 -36.89 -8.00
CA GLU A 1010 -22.30 -36.31 -9.07
C GLU A 1010 -22.02 -36.99 -10.43
N ILE A 1011 -20.74 -37.17 -10.79
CA ILE A 1011 -20.29 -37.98 -11.94
C ILE A 1011 -20.80 -39.43 -11.87
N SER A 1012 -21.00 -39.96 -10.65
CA SER A 1012 -21.52 -41.31 -10.40
C SER A 1012 -23.06 -41.38 -10.38
N GLY A 1013 -23.76 -40.30 -10.74
CA GLY A 1013 -25.23 -40.24 -10.80
C GLY A 1013 -25.92 -39.76 -9.53
N SER A 1014 -25.19 -39.21 -8.56
CA SER A 1014 -25.78 -38.54 -7.39
C SER A 1014 -26.25 -37.12 -7.74
N GLY A 1015 -27.19 -36.55 -6.97
CA GLY A 1015 -27.48 -35.12 -7.05
C GLY A 1015 -26.32 -34.26 -6.51
N PRO A 1016 -26.21 -32.98 -6.89
CA PRO A 1016 -25.17 -32.08 -6.38
C PRO A 1016 -25.37 -31.81 -4.89
N VAL A 1017 -24.26 -31.74 -4.15
CA VAL A 1017 -24.24 -31.52 -2.70
C VAL A 1017 -23.45 -30.24 -2.40
N ILE A 1018 -24.04 -29.34 -1.59
CA ILE A 1018 -23.32 -28.17 -1.06
C ILE A 1018 -22.42 -28.64 0.09
N THR A 1019 -21.14 -28.29 -0.02
CA THR A 1019 -20.06 -28.59 0.95
C THR A 1019 -19.52 -27.33 1.61
N ASP A 1020 -19.62 -26.19 0.93
CA ASP A 1020 -19.36 -24.86 1.49
C ASP A 1020 -20.59 -23.98 1.29
N VAL A 1021 -21.19 -23.55 2.39
CA VAL A 1021 -22.44 -22.75 2.35
C VAL A 1021 -22.18 -21.36 1.78
N GLU A 1022 -20.96 -20.82 1.81
CA GLU A 1022 -20.64 -19.51 1.22
C GLU A 1022 -20.22 -19.58 -0.25
N ASP A 1023 -19.99 -20.78 -0.80
CA ASP A 1023 -19.61 -20.92 -2.21
C ASP A 1023 -20.81 -20.70 -3.16
N ARG A 1024 -20.73 -19.61 -3.93
CA ARG A 1024 -21.74 -19.19 -4.89
C ARG A 1024 -21.84 -20.11 -6.12
N GLU A 1025 -20.79 -20.81 -6.53
CA GLU A 1025 -20.89 -21.81 -7.61
C GLU A 1025 -21.60 -23.07 -7.11
N GLN A 1026 -21.35 -23.52 -5.86
CA GLN A 1026 -22.07 -24.66 -5.28
C GLN A 1026 -23.56 -24.36 -5.07
N LYS A 1027 -23.90 -23.18 -4.51
CA LYS A 1027 -25.28 -22.66 -4.45
C LYS A 1027 -25.94 -22.64 -5.84
N GLN A 1028 -25.25 -22.14 -6.86
CA GLN A 1028 -25.79 -22.05 -8.21
C GLN A 1028 -25.92 -23.43 -8.90
N ARG A 1029 -25.05 -24.40 -8.61
CA ARG A 1029 -25.16 -25.79 -9.11
C ARG A 1029 -26.43 -26.47 -8.58
N LEU A 1030 -26.73 -26.32 -7.28
CA LEU A 1030 -27.96 -26.85 -6.68
C LEU A 1030 -29.22 -26.19 -7.26
N LEU A 1031 -29.19 -24.86 -7.45
CA LEU A 1031 -30.29 -24.11 -8.09
C LEU A 1031 -30.49 -24.46 -9.57
N ALA A 1032 -29.44 -24.91 -10.28
CA ALA A 1032 -29.53 -25.35 -11.67
C ALA A 1032 -30.07 -26.79 -11.79
N ALA A 1033 -29.59 -27.74 -10.97
CA ALA A 1033 -30.04 -29.13 -11.02
C ALA A 1033 -31.52 -29.32 -10.62
N SER A 1034 -32.06 -28.39 -9.84
CA SER A 1034 -33.48 -28.32 -9.45
C SER A 1034 -34.33 -27.45 -10.38
N GLN A 1035 -33.83 -27.06 -11.55
CA GLN A 1035 -34.59 -26.28 -12.54
C GLN A 1035 -35.45 -27.21 -13.41
N PRO A 1036 -36.72 -26.86 -13.69
CA PRO A 1036 -37.47 -27.47 -14.79
C PRO A 1036 -36.73 -27.37 -16.11
N ASP A 1037 -36.80 -28.40 -16.95
CA ASP A 1037 -36.42 -28.32 -18.35
C ASP A 1037 -37.44 -28.99 -19.30
N ILE A 1038 -37.49 -28.46 -20.52
CA ILE A 1038 -38.36 -28.87 -21.62
C ILE A 1038 -37.53 -28.78 -22.91
N GLU A 1039 -37.35 -29.91 -23.61
CA GLU A 1039 -36.87 -29.97 -24.98
C GLU A 1039 -37.87 -30.76 -25.84
N LEU A 1040 -38.24 -30.23 -27.00
CA LEU A 1040 -39.25 -30.83 -27.87
C LEU A 1040 -38.65 -31.24 -29.21
N ALA A 1041 -38.53 -32.55 -29.42
CA ALA A 1041 -38.02 -33.14 -30.65
C ALA A 1041 -39.18 -33.56 -31.57
N VAL A 1042 -39.04 -33.27 -32.87
CA VAL A 1042 -39.97 -33.70 -33.92
C VAL A 1042 -39.18 -34.49 -34.96
N ASP A 1043 -39.49 -35.77 -35.15
CA ASP A 1043 -38.88 -36.61 -36.17
C ASP A 1043 -39.93 -37.45 -36.88
N ASN A 1044 -40.00 -37.31 -38.20
CA ASN A 1044 -40.75 -38.18 -39.13
C ASN A 1044 -42.15 -38.63 -38.65
N ARG A 1045 -42.99 -37.66 -38.26
CA ARG A 1045 -44.37 -37.80 -37.70
C ARG A 1045 -44.49 -38.22 -36.23
N ALA A 1046 -43.38 -38.47 -35.54
CA ALA A 1046 -43.33 -38.60 -34.08
C ALA A 1046 -42.93 -37.26 -33.42
N VAL A 1047 -43.45 -37.03 -32.21
CA VAL A 1047 -43.08 -35.89 -31.36
C VAL A 1047 -42.72 -36.43 -29.98
N THR A 1048 -41.55 -36.05 -29.47
CA THR A 1048 -41.05 -36.50 -28.17
C THR A 1048 -40.67 -35.30 -27.32
N LEU A 1049 -41.27 -35.24 -26.14
CA LEU A 1049 -40.89 -34.32 -25.08
C LEU A 1049 -39.80 -34.99 -24.25
N ARG A 1050 -38.67 -34.31 -24.09
CA ARG A 1050 -37.72 -34.54 -23.00
C ARG A 1050 -38.03 -33.53 -21.90
N HIS A 1051 -37.99 -33.99 -20.66
CA HIS A 1051 -38.30 -33.16 -19.50
C HIS A 1051 -37.53 -33.63 -18.27
N SER A 1052 -37.43 -32.74 -17.28
CA SER A 1052 -36.96 -33.04 -15.94
C SER A 1052 -37.57 -32.02 -14.95
N ASN A 1053 -37.73 -32.43 -13.69
CA ASN A 1053 -38.31 -31.60 -12.62
C ASN A 1053 -39.70 -31.02 -12.97
N LEU A 1054 -40.56 -31.82 -13.60
CA LEU A 1054 -41.92 -31.44 -14.06
C LEU A 1054 -42.90 -32.62 -13.92
N ASP A 1055 -44.06 -32.36 -13.30
CA ASP A 1055 -45.13 -33.36 -13.14
C ASP A 1055 -46.22 -33.25 -14.24
N GLN A 1056 -46.33 -32.09 -14.89
CA GLN A 1056 -47.35 -31.81 -15.90
C GLN A 1056 -46.90 -30.71 -16.87
N VAL A 1057 -47.31 -30.80 -18.13
CA VAL A 1057 -47.18 -29.73 -19.13
C VAL A 1057 -48.48 -29.55 -19.93
N THR A 1058 -48.64 -28.37 -20.53
CA THR A 1058 -49.72 -28.04 -21.47
C THR A 1058 -49.16 -28.03 -22.89
N VAL A 1059 -49.80 -28.78 -23.79
CA VAL A 1059 -49.45 -28.89 -25.22
C VAL A 1059 -50.47 -28.11 -26.05
N ASN A 1060 -50.03 -27.01 -26.66
CA ASN A 1060 -50.80 -26.13 -27.53
C ASN A 1060 -50.52 -26.45 -29.01
N PHE A 1061 -51.57 -26.60 -29.82
CA PHE A 1061 -51.47 -26.87 -31.24
C PHE A 1061 -52.05 -25.71 -32.06
N TYR A 1062 -51.23 -25.09 -32.92
CA TYR A 1062 -51.60 -23.95 -33.76
C TYR A 1062 -51.49 -24.31 -35.24
N LEU A 1063 -52.60 -24.34 -35.97
CA LEU A 1063 -52.60 -24.57 -37.42
C LEU A 1063 -51.93 -23.40 -38.15
N MET A 1064 -51.00 -23.73 -39.05
CA MET A 1064 -50.21 -22.73 -39.77
C MET A 1064 -50.66 -22.57 -41.22
N ASP A 1065 -51.01 -21.34 -41.61
CA ASP A 1065 -51.00 -20.93 -43.02
C ASP A 1065 -49.55 -20.80 -43.49
N ILE A 1066 -49.02 -21.90 -44.03
CA ILE A 1066 -47.64 -21.98 -44.48
C ILE A 1066 -47.36 -21.06 -45.68
N GLU A 1067 -48.36 -20.76 -46.52
CA GLU A 1067 -48.16 -19.88 -47.67
C GLU A 1067 -48.04 -18.42 -47.24
N LEU A 1068 -48.89 -17.96 -46.31
CA LEU A 1068 -48.81 -16.61 -45.75
C LEU A 1068 -47.50 -16.40 -44.96
N LEU A 1069 -47.07 -17.41 -44.19
CA LEU A 1069 -45.80 -17.38 -43.47
C LEU A 1069 -44.60 -17.33 -44.42
N PHE A 1070 -44.57 -18.22 -45.42
CA PHE A 1070 -43.53 -18.25 -46.43
C PHE A 1070 -43.47 -16.94 -47.24
N SER A 1071 -44.63 -16.40 -47.64
CA SER A 1071 -44.70 -15.15 -48.41
C SER A 1071 -44.21 -13.92 -47.62
N ARG A 1072 -44.21 -13.99 -46.27
CA ARG A 1072 -43.66 -12.96 -45.37
C ARG A 1072 -42.18 -13.17 -45.03
N LYS A 1073 -41.72 -14.41 -44.92
CA LYS A 1073 -40.33 -14.77 -44.53
C LYS A 1073 -39.83 -16.01 -45.31
N PRO A 1074 -39.49 -15.88 -46.61
CA PRO A 1074 -39.25 -17.05 -47.47
C PRO A 1074 -37.99 -17.87 -47.16
N PHE A 1075 -37.00 -17.26 -46.48
CA PHE A 1075 -35.68 -17.85 -46.19
C PHE A 1075 -35.46 -18.12 -44.68
N VAL A 1076 -36.55 -18.27 -43.91
CA VAL A 1076 -36.49 -18.50 -42.45
C VAL A 1076 -36.97 -19.92 -42.16
N GLN A 1077 -36.10 -20.75 -41.57
CA GLN A 1077 -36.40 -22.16 -41.27
C GLN A 1077 -37.14 -22.35 -39.93
N GLU A 1078 -37.07 -21.38 -39.02
CA GLU A 1078 -37.75 -21.39 -37.71
C GLU A 1078 -38.55 -20.11 -37.48
N VAL A 1079 -39.86 -20.20 -37.25
CA VAL A 1079 -40.74 -19.07 -36.96
C VAL A 1079 -41.20 -19.11 -35.50
N SER A 1080 -40.24 -18.99 -34.58
CA SER A 1080 -40.52 -18.92 -33.14
C SER A 1080 -40.98 -17.51 -32.72
N GLY A 1081 -41.86 -17.45 -31.71
CA GLY A 1081 -42.19 -16.23 -30.96
C GLY A 1081 -43.33 -15.32 -31.47
N GLN A 1082 -43.90 -15.53 -32.67
CA GLN A 1082 -44.99 -14.66 -33.18
C GLN A 1082 -46.42 -15.21 -33.00
N PHE A 1083 -46.58 -16.41 -32.43
CA PHE A 1083 -47.89 -17.09 -32.30
C PHE A 1083 -48.58 -16.88 -30.94
N SER A 1084 -47.88 -16.31 -29.95
CA SER A 1084 -48.38 -16.03 -28.59
C SER A 1084 -49.52 -14.98 -28.49
N ILE A 1085 -49.97 -14.45 -29.63
CA ILE A 1085 -51.07 -13.47 -29.75
C ILE A 1085 -52.35 -14.12 -30.31
N ILE A 1086 -52.28 -15.36 -30.82
CA ILE A 1086 -53.45 -16.11 -31.32
C ILE A 1086 -53.88 -17.22 -30.36
N ARG A 1087 -55.14 -17.64 -30.44
CA ARG A 1087 -55.67 -18.77 -29.65
C ARG A 1087 -55.27 -20.10 -30.30
N PRO A 1088 -54.79 -21.12 -29.55
CA PRO A 1088 -54.51 -22.45 -30.10
C PRO A 1088 -55.79 -23.14 -30.60
N ASN A 1089 -55.63 -23.98 -31.63
CA ASN A 1089 -56.72 -24.75 -32.23
C ASN A 1089 -57.08 -26.00 -31.39
N HIS A 1090 -56.12 -26.53 -30.63
CA HIS A 1090 -56.33 -27.56 -29.61
C HIS A 1090 -55.33 -27.34 -28.48
N VAL A 1091 -55.76 -27.65 -27.25
CA VAL A 1091 -54.91 -27.75 -26.06
C VAL A 1091 -55.04 -29.17 -25.50
N ILE A 1092 -53.95 -29.77 -25.05
CA ILE A 1092 -53.92 -31.05 -24.31
C ILE A 1092 -53.10 -30.84 -23.04
N GLU A 1093 -53.61 -31.28 -21.90
CA GLU A 1093 -52.81 -31.41 -20.69
C GLU A 1093 -52.16 -32.80 -20.66
N LEU A 1094 -50.85 -32.85 -20.46
CA LEU A 1094 -50.05 -34.06 -20.43
C LEU A 1094 -49.37 -34.18 -19.06
N ALA A 1095 -49.87 -35.13 -18.25
CA ALA A 1095 -49.18 -35.56 -17.04
C ALA A 1095 -47.87 -36.29 -17.42
N LEU A 1096 -46.83 -36.09 -16.60
CA LEU A 1096 -45.49 -36.60 -16.83
C LEU A 1096 -45.11 -37.57 -15.70
N ASP A 1097 -44.43 -38.66 -16.06
CA ASP A 1097 -43.85 -39.58 -15.10
C ASP A 1097 -42.46 -39.05 -14.71
N ALA A 1098 -42.29 -38.71 -13.43
CA ALA A 1098 -41.03 -38.21 -12.88
C ALA A 1098 -39.84 -39.19 -13.02
N GLY A 1099 -40.10 -40.48 -13.29
CA GLY A 1099 -39.07 -41.47 -13.62
C GLY A 1099 -38.70 -41.54 -15.11
N ALA A 1100 -39.44 -40.87 -16.00
CA ALA A 1100 -39.33 -41.03 -17.45
C ALA A 1100 -38.77 -39.78 -18.15
N ALA A 1101 -37.46 -39.75 -18.42
CA ALA A 1101 -36.77 -38.65 -19.10
C ALA A 1101 -37.27 -38.31 -20.54
N THR A 1102 -38.18 -39.12 -21.10
CA THR A 1102 -38.85 -38.87 -22.38
C THR A 1102 -40.32 -39.31 -22.33
N THR A 1103 -41.22 -38.45 -22.81
CA THR A 1103 -42.65 -38.75 -22.96
C THR A 1103 -43.08 -38.47 -24.42
N PRO A 1104 -43.74 -39.42 -25.11
CA PRO A 1104 -44.23 -39.19 -26.46
C PRO A 1104 -45.49 -38.31 -26.46
N ILE A 1105 -45.53 -37.31 -27.35
CA ILE A 1105 -46.72 -36.48 -27.57
C ILE A 1105 -47.54 -37.08 -28.71
N ALA A 1106 -48.74 -37.56 -28.41
CA ALA A 1106 -49.69 -38.04 -29.40
C ALA A 1106 -50.37 -36.85 -30.11
N ILE A 1107 -50.18 -36.72 -31.43
CA ILE A 1107 -50.90 -35.73 -32.24
C ILE A 1107 -52.32 -36.24 -32.54
N PRO A 1108 -53.39 -35.46 -32.26
CA PRO A 1108 -54.76 -35.83 -32.60
C PRO A 1108 -54.95 -36.10 -34.10
N ASP A 1109 -55.65 -37.17 -34.45
CA ASP A 1109 -55.75 -37.63 -35.85
C ASP A 1109 -56.31 -36.56 -36.81
N GLN A 1110 -57.22 -35.70 -36.35
CA GLN A 1110 -57.77 -34.57 -37.12
C GLN A 1110 -56.73 -33.52 -37.58
N TYR A 1111 -55.52 -33.53 -37.01
CA TYR A 1111 -54.43 -32.62 -37.35
C TYR A 1111 -53.15 -33.33 -37.84
N LYS A 1112 -53.09 -34.66 -37.79
CA LYS A 1112 -51.91 -35.50 -38.07
C LYS A 1112 -51.18 -35.21 -39.40
N ASP A 1113 -51.95 -34.80 -40.41
CA ASP A 1113 -51.51 -34.47 -41.77
C ASP A 1113 -51.61 -32.96 -42.10
N ARG A 1114 -51.74 -32.09 -41.08
CA ARG A 1114 -51.77 -30.62 -41.23
C ARG A 1114 -50.50 -29.97 -40.68
N ASN A 1115 -50.05 -28.90 -41.35
CA ASN A 1115 -48.95 -28.07 -40.88
C ASN A 1115 -49.38 -27.31 -39.61
N MET A 1116 -48.60 -27.42 -38.53
CA MET A 1116 -48.90 -26.77 -37.26
C MET A 1116 -47.63 -26.40 -36.49
N LEU A 1117 -47.71 -25.38 -35.65
CA LEU A 1117 -46.76 -25.20 -34.55
C LEU A 1117 -47.25 -26.01 -33.36
N ILE A 1118 -46.38 -26.84 -32.79
CA ILE A 1118 -46.61 -27.50 -31.51
C ILE A 1118 -45.82 -26.71 -30.47
N GLU A 1119 -46.51 -26.17 -29.48
CA GLU A 1119 -45.93 -25.48 -28.34
C GLU A 1119 -46.19 -26.30 -27.07
N VAL A 1120 -45.21 -26.37 -26.18
CA VAL A 1120 -45.34 -26.99 -24.86
C VAL A 1120 -44.89 -26.00 -23.80
N SER A 1121 -45.71 -25.86 -22.75
CA SER A 1121 -45.44 -24.98 -21.61
C SER A 1121 -45.63 -25.70 -20.27
N GLY A 1122 -44.78 -25.37 -19.30
CA GLY A 1122 -44.78 -25.93 -17.95
C GLY A 1122 -43.58 -25.43 -17.14
N GLY A 1123 -43.72 -25.34 -15.82
CA GLY A 1123 -42.63 -24.86 -14.94
C GLY A 1123 -42.11 -23.45 -15.25
N GLY A 1124 -42.93 -22.60 -15.89
CA GLY A 1124 -42.53 -21.28 -16.37
C GLY A 1124 -41.73 -21.28 -17.68
N LEU A 1125 -41.45 -22.45 -18.26
CA LEU A 1125 -40.83 -22.60 -19.59
C LEU A 1125 -41.89 -22.73 -20.68
N THR A 1126 -41.52 -22.25 -21.87
CA THR A 1126 -42.21 -22.53 -23.13
C THR A 1126 -41.19 -22.97 -24.19
N ARG A 1127 -41.56 -23.96 -25.00
CA ARG A 1127 -40.86 -24.37 -26.23
C ARG A 1127 -41.86 -24.50 -27.35
N SER A 1128 -41.45 -24.22 -28.58
CA SER A 1128 -42.26 -24.52 -29.76
C SER A 1128 -41.41 -25.07 -30.90
N SER A 1129 -41.99 -25.98 -31.67
CA SER A 1129 -41.39 -26.58 -32.86
C SER A 1129 -42.43 -26.67 -33.98
N ALA A 1130 -41.98 -26.53 -35.22
CA ALA A 1130 -42.83 -26.61 -36.39
C ALA A 1130 -42.99 -28.07 -36.83
N TYR A 1131 -44.23 -28.53 -36.90
CA TYR A 1131 -44.60 -29.85 -37.41
C TYR A 1131 -45.12 -29.70 -38.84
N TYR A 1132 -44.29 -30.13 -39.80
CA TYR A 1132 -44.57 -30.12 -41.24
C TYR A 1132 -44.75 -31.56 -41.77
N PRO A 1133 -45.95 -32.17 -41.61
CA PRO A 1133 -46.19 -33.51 -42.12
C PRO A 1133 -46.30 -33.45 -43.65
N HIS A 1134 -45.41 -34.16 -44.35
CA HIS A 1134 -45.58 -34.42 -45.77
C HIS A 1134 -45.53 -35.91 -46.08
N SER A 1135 -46.08 -36.27 -47.24
CA SER A 1135 -45.93 -37.59 -47.88
C SER A 1135 -45.32 -37.43 -49.29
N LEU A 1136 -44.52 -36.37 -49.47
CA LEU A 1136 -43.87 -36.01 -50.74
C LEU A 1136 -42.40 -36.47 -50.78
N SER A 1137 -42.05 -37.20 -51.85
CA SER A 1137 -40.67 -37.46 -52.25
C SER A 1137 -40.26 -36.46 -53.32
N ILE A 1138 -39.35 -35.54 -52.98
CA ILE A 1138 -38.99 -34.39 -53.82
C ILE A 1138 -37.56 -34.54 -54.32
N LYS A 1139 -37.40 -34.50 -55.63
CA LYS A 1139 -36.11 -34.54 -56.32
C LYS A 1139 -35.80 -33.18 -56.92
N MET A 1140 -34.89 -32.44 -56.27
CA MET A 1140 -34.33 -31.22 -56.84
C MET A 1140 -33.37 -31.56 -57.97
N ILE A 1141 -33.42 -30.79 -59.06
CA ILE A 1141 -32.56 -30.91 -60.25
C ILE A 1141 -31.89 -29.55 -60.46
N GLU A 1142 -31.09 -29.13 -59.46
CA GLU A 1142 -30.56 -27.76 -59.34
C GLU A 1142 -29.71 -27.33 -60.54
N ALA A 1143 -28.96 -28.26 -61.12
CA ALA A 1143 -28.17 -28.04 -62.34
C ALA A 1143 -29.01 -27.57 -63.56
N TYR A 1144 -30.34 -27.74 -63.53
CA TYR A 1144 -31.27 -27.36 -64.59
C TYR A 1144 -32.47 -26.54 -64.09
N GLY A 1145 -32.46 -26.06 -62.84
CA GLY A 1145 -33.51 -25.17 -62.31
C GLY A 1145 -34.90 -25.80 -62.19
N GLN A 1146 -34.96 -27.13 -62.13
CA GLN A 1146 -36.21 -27.90 -62.10
C GLN A 1146 -36.33 -28.73 -60.83
N LEU A 1147 -37.56 -29.08 -60.47
CA LEU A 1147 -37.88 -30.05 -59.43
C LEU A 1147 -38.85 -31.11 -59.97
N GLN A 1148 -38.88 -32.27 -59.31
CA GLN A 1148 -39.92 -33.28 -59.51
C GLN A 1148 -40.45 -33.77 -58.16
N ILE A 1149 -41.76 -33.96 -58.08
CA ILE A 1149 -42.49 -34.41 -56.90
C ILE A 1149 -43.16 -35.75 -57.19
N LEU A 1150 -42.89 -36.74 -56.35
CA LEU A 1150 -43.56 -38.04 -56.34
C LEU A 1150 -44.24 -38.25 -54.98
N SER A 1151 -45.32 -39.02 -54.96
CA SER A 1151 -45.93 -39.54 -53.74
C SER A 1151 -44.97 -40.54 -53.08
N GLN A 1152 -44.77 -40.40 -51.78
CA GLN A 1152 -43.93 -41.29 -50.97
C GLN A 1152 -44.63 -42.64 -50.66
N GLN A 1153 -45.96 -42.73 -50.86
CA GLN A 1153 -46.75 -43.93 -50.58
C GLN A 1153 -46.77 -44.91 -51.75
N ASP A 1154 -46.85 -44.41 -53.00
CA ASP A 1154 -47.01 -45.24 -54.20
C ASP A 1154 -46.06 -44.88 -55.36
N GLY A 1155 -45.15 -43.91 -55.15
CA GLY A 1155 -44.13 -43.50 -56.13
C GLY A 1155 -44.67 -42.71 -57.33
N ARG A 1156 -45.97 -42.43 -57.41
CA ARG A 1156 -46.58 -41.76 -58.57
C ARG A 1156 -46.29 -40.25 -58.59
N PRO A 1157 -46.21 -39.59 -59.78
CA PRO A 1157 -45.99 -38.15 -59.84
C PRO A 1157 -47.15 -37.35 -59.25
N VAL A 1158 -46.83 -36.29 -58.49
CA VAL A 1158 -47.82 -35.39 -57.90
C VAL A 1158 -48.04 -34.20 -58.85
N SER A 1159 -49.05 -34.31 -59.69
CA SER A 1159 -49.55 -33.23 -60.55
C SER A 1159 -50.31 -32.18 -59.75
N SER A 1160 -50.32 -30.93 -60.23
CA SER A 1160 -51.05 -29.82 -59.62
C SER A 1160 -50.65 -29.47 -58.18
N ALA A 1161 -49.45 -29.83 -57.74
CA ALA A 1161 -48.85 -29.29 -56.52
C ALA A 1161 -48.51 -27.81 -56.76
N TYR A 1162 -48.95 -26.92 -55.87
CA TYR A 1162 -48.62 -25.50 -55.95
C TYR A 1162 -47.17 -25.26 -55.55
N ILE A 1163 -46.45 -24.46 -56.32
CA ILE A 1163 -45.04 -24.13 -56.13
C ILE A 1163 -44.90 -22.63 -56.08
N LYS A 1164 -44.31 -22.09 -55.00
CA LYS A 1164 -44.08 -20.65 -54.82
C LYS A 1164 -42.60 -20.38 -54.58
N VAL A 1165 -41.99 -19.52 -55.40
CA VAL A 1165 -40.55 -19.31 -55.46
C VAL A 1165 -40.20 -17.87 -55.10
N TYR A 1166 -39.30 -17.70 -54.14
CA TYR A 1166 -38.63 -16.43 -53.85
C TYR A 1166 -37.14 -16.56 -54.18
N ALA A 1167 -36.57 -15.47 -54.65
CA ALA A 1167 -35.15 -15.34 -54.90
C ALA A 1167 -34.53 -14.35 -53.91
N ARG A 1168 -33.41 -14.76 -53.30
CA ARG A 1168 -32.48 -13.82 -52.66
C ARG A 1168 -31.47 -13.38 -53.70
N HIS A 1169 -31.34 -12.08 -53.87
CA HIS A 1169 -30.37 -11.46 -54.77
C HIS A 1169 -29.01 -11.28 -54.08
N LYS A 1170 -27.96 -11.08 -54.88
CA LYS A 1170 -26.56 -10.91 -54.43
C LYS A 1170 -26.31 -9.64 -53.59
N ASP A 1171 -27.25 -8.70 -53.58
CA ASP A 1171 -27.26 -7.52 -52.71
C ASP A 1171 -28.00 -7.76 -51.38
N GLY A 1172 -28.57 -8.95 -51.18
CA GLY A 1172 -29.35 -9.35 -50.00
C GLY A 1172 -30.86 -9.14 -50.12
N GLN A 1173 -31.37 -8.50 -51.19
CA GLN A 1173 -32.82 -8.32 -51.35
C GLN A 1173 -33.53 -9.65 -51.58
N VAL A 1174 -34.69 -9.83 -50.95
CA VAL A 1174 -35.54 -11.02 -51.10
C VAL A 1174 -36.81 -10.62 -51.85
N ASN A 1175 -36.94 -11.11 -53.08
CA ASN A 1175 -38.06 -10.79 -53.97
C ASN A 1175 -38.85 -12.06 -54.32
N PHE A 1176 -40.17 -11.90 -54.53
CA PHE A 1176 -40.95 -12.93 -55.20
C PHE A 1176 -40.42 -13.12 -56.62
N TYR A 1177 -40.22 -14.37 -57.04
CA TYR A 1177 -39.61 -14.69 -58.32
C TYR A 1177 -40.63 -15.29 -59.29
N LYS A 1178 -41.35 -16.33 -58.86
CA LYS A 1178 -42.26 -17.11 -59.71
C LYS A 1178 -43.17 -17.97 -58.87
N ASP A 1179 -44.35 -18.31 -59.37
CA ASP A 1179 -45.16 -19.40 -58.86
C ASP A 1179 -45.84 -20.19 -59.99
N GLY A 1180 -46.64 -21.18 -59.62
CA GLY A 1180 -47.41 -22.02 -60.54
C GLY A 1180 -47.65 -23.41 -59.96
N TYR A 1181 -47.89 -24.39 -60.84
CA TYR A 1181 -48.25 -25.75 -60.46
C TYR A 1181 -47.39 -26.79 -61.17
N THR A 1182 -47.18 -27.96 -60.57
CA THR A 1182 -46.52 -29.09 -61.24
C THR A 1182 -47.36 -29.65 -62.39
N ASP A 1183 -46.68 -30.06 -63.46
CA ASP A 1183 -47.31 -30.73 -64.60
C ASP A 1183 -47.77 -32.17 -64.27
N LEU A 1184 -48.38 -32.86 -65.25
CA LEU A 1184 -48.80 -34.26 -65.13
C LEU A 1184 -47.66 -35.27 -64.86
N ARG A 1185 -46.40 -34.82 -64.92
CA ARG A 1185 -45.20 -35.62 -64.61
C ARG A 1185 -44.62 -35.24 -63.24
N GLY A 1186 -45.34 -34.42 -62.46
CA GLY A 1186 -44.94 -33.91 -61.16
C GLY A 1186 -43.80 -32.90 -61.22
N LYS A 1187 -43.55 -32.27 -62.39
CA LYS A 1187 -42.40 -31.38 -62.59
C LYS A 1187 -42.77 -29.90 -62.60
N PHE A 1188 -41.84 -29.08 -62.12
CA PHE A 1188 -41.91 -27.62 -62.22
C PHE A 1188 -40.52 -27.03 -62.51
N ASP A 1189 -40.49 -25.92 -63.25
CA ASP A 1189 -39.30 -25.12 -63.51
C ASP A 1189 -39.36 -23.85 -62.66
N TYR A 1190 -38.49 -23.77 -61.65
CA TYR A 1190 -38.47 -22.68 -60.68
C TYR A 1190 -37.50 -21.55 -61.06
N ALA A 1191 -36.53 -21.80 -61.95
CA ALA A 1191 -35.47 -20.84 -62.27
C ALA A 1191 -35.73 -20.03 -63.55
N SER A 1192 -36.44 -20.58 -64.54
CA SER A 1192 -36.64 -19.95 -65.85
C SER A 1192 -37.67 -18.82 -65.80
N LEU A 1193 -37.21 -17.59 -66.06
CA LEU A 1193 -38.00 -16.40 -66.37
C LEU A 1193 -37.46 -15.77 -67.66
N SER A 1194 -38.31 -15.05 -68.40
CA SER A 1194 -37.89 -14.27 -69.58
C SER A 1194 -37.27 -12.91 -69.21
N THR A 1195 -36.39 -12.90 -68.20
CA THR A 1195 -35.77 -11.69 -67.63
C THR A 1195 -34.32 -11.97 -67.24
N SER A 1196 -33.50 -10.92 -67.09
CA SER A 1196 -32.13 -11.01 -66.57
C SER A 1196 -32.06 -11.07 -65.03
N GLN A 1197 -33.14 -11.46 -64.35
CA GLN A 1197 -33.16 -11.51 -62.87
C GLN A 1197 -32.26 -12.63 -62.34
N LEU A 1198 -32.22 -13.78 -63.02
CA LEU A 1198 -31.44 -14.96 -62.63
C LEU A 1198 -29.95 -14.65 -62.42
N ASP A 1199 -29.39 -13.76 -63.24
CA ASP A 1199 -28.01 -13.26 -63.16
C ASP A 1199 -27.66 -12.65 -61.80
N ASN A 1200 -28.65 -12.08 -61.12
CA ASN A 1200 -28.52 -11.43 -59.82
C ASN A 1200 -28.95 -12.32 -58.64
N VAL A 1201 -29.44 -13.54 -58.88
CA VAL A 1201 -29.84 -14.47 -57.81
C VAL A 1201 -28.61 -15.10 -57.16
N ASP A 1202 -28.64 -15.16 -55.83
CA ASP A 1202 -27.70 -15.86 -54.95
C ASP A 1202 -28.29 -17.21 -54.51
N LYS A 1203 -29.57 -17.25 -54.15
CA LYS A 1203 -30.26 -18.47 -53.67
C LYS A 1203 -31.77 -18.42 -53.96
N PHE A 1204 -32.36 -19.58 -54.23
CA PHE A 1204 -33.81 -19.76 -54.28
C PHE A 1204 -34.35 -20.38 -52.99
N SER A 1205 -35.56 -19.99 -52.60
CA SER A 1205 -36.39 -20.72 -51.65
C SER A 1205 -37.74 -21.02 -52.29
N ILE A 1206 -38.21 -22.26 -52.13
CA ILE A 1206 -39.30 -22.86 -52.89
C ILE A 1206 -40.24 -23.53 -51.90
N LEU A 1207 -41.43 -22.95 -51.70
CA LEU A 1207 -42.54 -23.62 -51.05
C LEU A 1207 -43.19 -24.59 -52.04
N ILE A 1208 -43.47 -25.79 -51.55
CA ILE A 1208 -44.20 -26.85 -52.23
C ILE A 1208 -45.44 -27.13 -51.38
N MET A 1209 -46.64 -27.04 -51.95
CA MET A 1209 -47.91 -27.22 -51.23
C MET A 1209 -48.88 -28.12 -52.00
N THR A 1210 -49.58 -28.99 -51.28
CA THR A 1210 -50.58 -29.92 -51.83
C THR A 1210 -51.76 -30.06 -50.86
N ASP A 1211 -52.98 -30.17 -51.40
CA ASP A 1211 -54.21 -30.27 -50.60
C ASP A 1211 -54.24 -31.50 -49.67
N ASN A 1212 -53.67 -32.62 -50.14
CA ASN A 1212 -53.83 -33.96 -49.55
C ASN A 1212 -52.51 -34.67 -49.20
N SER A 1213 -51.35 -34.00 -49.29
CA SER A 1213 -50.03 -34.63 -49.04
C SER A 1213 -49.04 -33.73 -48.31
N GLY A 1214 -49.54 -32.65 -47.72
CA GLY A 1214 -48.77 -31.71 -46.90
C GLY A 1214 -48.09 -30.59 -47.69
N ALA A 1215 -47.22 -29.86 -47.00
CA ALA A 1215 -46.39 -28.82 -47.60
C ALA A 1215 -44.97 -28.87 -47.02
N VAL A 1216 -44.00 -28.35 -47.77
CA VAL A 1216 -42.59 -28.35 -47.39
C VAL A 1216 -41.83 -27.27 -48.15
N ILE A 1217 -40.82 -26.69 -47.51
CA ILE A 1217 -39.94 -25.70 -48.12
C ILE A 1217 -38.62 -26.36 -48.50
N ARG A 1218 -38.09 -26.06 -49.68
CA ARG A 1218 -36.76 -26.43 -50.16
C ARG A 1218 -36.03 -25.19 -50.65
N GLU A 1219 -34.79 -25.02 -50.20
CA GLU A 1219 -33.88 -24.05 -50.80
C GLU A 1219 -33.06 -24.72 -51.91
N ALA A 1220 -32.61 -23.94 -52.89
CA ALA A 1220 -31.78 -24.40 -53.99
C ALA A 1220 -30.78 -23.32 -54.41
N ALA A 1221 -29.64 -23.73 -54.98
CA ALA A 1221 -28.76 -22.84 -55.71
C ALA A 1221 -29.40 -22.40 -57.05
N PRO A 1222 -29.04 -21.21 -57.59
CA PRO A 1222 -29.31 -20.91 -58.98
C PRO A 1222 -28.52 -21.90 -59.89
N PRO A 1223 -29.08 -22.31 -61.05
CA PRO A 1223 -28.39 -23.22 -61.96
C PRO A 1223 -27.04 -22.65 -62.42
N PRO A 1224 -25.99 -23.49 -62.54
CA PRO A 1224 -24.71 -23.06 -63.08
C PRO A 1224 -24.85 -22.68 -64.56
N ARG A 1225 -23.99 -21.77 -65.02
CA ARG A 1225 -23.82 -21.34 -66.41
C ARG A 1225 -22.40 -21.64 -66.87
#